data_AF-A0A3B8VEZ1-F1
#
_entry.id   AF-A0A3B8VEZ1-F1
#
_cell.length_a   1.000
_cell.length_b   1.000
_cell.length_c   1.000
_cell.angle_alpha   90.00
_cell.angle_beta   90.00
_cell.angle_gamma   90.00
#
_symmetry.space_group_name_H-M   'P 1'
#
loop_
_entity.id
_entity.type
_entity.pdbx_description
1 polymer ?
#
loop_
_entity_poly.entity_id
_entity_poly.type
_entity_poly.pdbx_seq_one_letter_code
_entity_poly.pdbx_strand_id
1 'polypeptide(L)'
;MRFKKWILSALTTVMTLLVTIGIVACKKDDATKPIEEGPETGVYYYDDADKEYRIVLQKGDQVIFLVKGTNETGTYTSENGALTFTFADFTVNATYADDSLKVTYQDSQMTFLRNIEYTVSFDTNGGEAVASQTVVNGRTAKEPEMPVREGYTFYGWYEDEAYTAPFSFAAQTVRGDITLYAYWGKNGTNGSEYTVDFDLGYTAEGVTAPAAQTTNGGRLYTLETPAAREGYTFCGWWVSASGSADKLTYEFRQGETVLSEDTTLYALWAENAAGGKLPAPLLSVTENGLTWNAVNGAIGYDVYVDGNVDSVSAGENTYSSEKIAAKLDANKTEHEFKVVAKGATADKNSDAAVRYYTYNALARVSRFSVVNSMLTFEGVENAKEYYLTIVCGNADHKHENVSLGKNTFYPISGCEMKEGGIEFVVTAKADGYVSSVSRTFYYNRELAKIDELTYDADTQTVSWKAIPDAMAYIVTVKCGDNSHTVEKTNIGNATSYTLKYCSPAEGGIKFSVYPVTKGYNSPAAAELTVEKAELATPRDVTLTGTTLSWTAVPGAKAYEVKVTGTAADGVKTVTDETSCTIDNATGDVTVTIRAIAENAANNSAWSDVFEYPYNAAVKNLAYKNGMLTWDAAFDATSYEVSVNGGSMTVNTNSASVSAKVFAGENTFRVRAAGKEWSEEIGVYFYKVTFDVNGGTAFGEGMYQNGYILLAYGDELVLPGKDSTSVKQNDEVVKELAGWYDAKGGAAVNAKKYENGTFDLASDLTLYAGWKGAIRTIILDKDADDAVLSQTSADVEYDGYTKLPVPTREGGYVFNGWYPSANGQGEPLTDAEGVTTSPWTSLATTVYASWLKVLDFTLEEDGKSYSVVAGKDISRVSEVTVPETYNGLNIDTIRAGAFKNCTTLKTINLPDTMKVIGSTTDVVSSGPFSGCKNLIAVNVYETGSIVASDANYYSVDGTLINRLAGKIRLAYVPLAKTGDYVIPDGVEEIPTRLFANSYISRVTIPSSVTRIGERAFYSSKNLLGITFADADLDADGVSVFSLEIADRAFQSCSNLREINLPKRLVKMEDENNKSLIADIFDKCSKLVSIKVAAGNEFYTDMNGILCDVNETAIYCPLG
;
A
#
# COMPACT_ATOMS: atom_id res chain seq x y z
N MET A 1 -20.28 -4.84 39.36
CA MET A 1 -20.04 -3.65 40.22
C MET A 1 -20.93 -3.57 41.46
N ARG A 2 -22.21 -3.98 41.44
CA ARG A 2 -23.09 -3.96 42.65
C ARG A 2 -22.59 -4.86 43.80
N PHE A 3 -21.85 -5.92 43.51
CA PHE A 3 -21.28 -6.83 44.51
C PHE A 3 -20.05 -6.29 45.27
N LYS A 4 -19.25 -5.42 44.63
CA LYS A 4 -18.04 -4.78 45.20
C LYS A 4 -18.34 -3.69 46.23
N LYS A 5 -19.40 -2.90 46.02
CA LYS A 5 -19.82 -1.84 46.97
C LYS A 5 -20.37 -2.42 48.28
N TRP A 6 -20.71 -3.71 48.28
CA TRP A 6 -21.46 -4.35 49.34
C TRP A 6 -20.57 -5.00 50.44
N ILE A 7 -19.44 -5.63 50.07
CA ILE A 7 -18.44 -6.07 51.07
C ILE A 7 -17.83 -4.87 51.81
N LEU A 8 -17.70 -3.71 51.12
CA LEU A 8 -17.22 -2.48 51.75
C LEU A 8 -18.28 -1.80 52.65
N SER A 9 -19.58 -1.87 52.32
CA SER A 9 -20.63 -1.23 53.13
C SER A 9 -20.95 -1.98 54.43
N ALA A 10 -20.66 -3.28 54.49
CA ALA A 10 -20.82 -4.07 55.72
C ALA A 10 -19.71 -3.80 56.77
N LEU A 11 -18.57 -3.22 56.36
CA LEU A 11 -17.39 -2.98 57.20
C LEU A 11 -17.27 -1.54 57.73
N THR A 12 -18.17 -0.63 57.36
CA THR A 12 -18.06 0.82 57.70
C THR A 12 -19.06 1.32 58.75
N THR A 13 -19.80 0.46 59.43
CA THR A 13 -20.65 0.87 60.57
C THR A 13 -20.02 0.42 61.87
N VAL A 14 -19.37 1.37 62.56
CA VAL A 14 -19.17 1.55 64.01
C VAL A 14 -17.78 2.12 64.25
N MET A 15 -17.68 3.45 64.21
CA MET A 15 -16.68 4.20 64.94
C MET A 15 -17.40 4.86 66.10
N THR A 16 -17.15 4.43 67.34
CA THR A 16 -17.15 5.34 68.51
C THR A 16 -16.40 4.73 69.70
N LEU A 17 -15.46 5.53 70.19
CA LEU A 17 -14.79 5.56 71.48
C LEU A 17 -13.61 4.60 71.80
N LEU A 18 -12.44 5.25 71.88
CA LEU A 18 -11.23 4.90 72.64
C LEU A 18 -11.51 4.26 74.01
N VAL A 19 -10.81 3.16 74.34
CA VAL A 19 -10.15 2.95 75.65
C VAL A 19 -8.86 2.13 75.46
N THR A 20 -7.84 2.56 76.19
CA THR A 20 -6.44 2.12 76.34
C THR A 20 -6.13 0.62 76.28
N ILE A 21 -5.05 0.29 75.57
CA ILE A 21 -4.34 -1.00 75.60
C ILE A 21 -3.78 -1.25 77.00
N GLY A 22 -4.29 -2.27 77.68
CA GLY A 22 -3.68 -2.92 78.82
C GLY A 22 -3.48 -4.40 78.51
N ILE A 23 -2.22 -4.81 78.36
CA ILE A 23 -1.81 -6.20 78.14
C ILE A 23 -2.20 -7.02 79.38
N VAL A 24 -3.02 -8.06 79.23
CA VAL A 24 -3.08 -9.18 80.19
C VAL A 24 -3.19 -10.50 79.44
N ALA A 25 -2.33 -11.43 79.88
CA ALA A 25 -2.07 -12.75 79.35
C ALA A 25 -3.26 -13.74 79.49
N CYS A 26 -3.15 -14.80 78.68
CA CYS A 26 -4.01 -15.96 78.56
C CYS A 26 -4.62 -16.52 79.86
N LYS A 27 -5.86 -17.03 79.73
CA LYS A 27 -6.34 -18.19 80.49
C LYS A 27 -7.01 -19.22 79.56
N LYS A 28 -6.42 -20.41 79.53
CA LYS A 28 -7.00 -21.75 79.29
C LYS A 28 -7.95 -22.11 80.46
N ASP A 29 -8.96 -22.97 80.42
CA ASP A 29 -9.49 -24.07 79.58
C ASP A 29 -11.05 -23.97 79.69
N ASP A 30 -11.95 -24.62 78.92
CA ASP A 30 -11.99 -26.03 78.56
C ASP A 30 -13.13 -26.31 77.53
N ALA A 31 -12.94 -27.39 76.75
CA ALA A 31 -13.95 -28.15 76.00
C ALA A 31 -14.64 -27.55 74.74
N THR A 32 -13.90 -27.42 73.64
CA THR A 32 -14.31 -28.02 72.36
C THR A 32 -13.15 -28.85 71.84
N LYS A 33 -13.43 -30.05 71.32
CA LYS A 33 -12.40 -30.91 70.71
C LYS A 33 -11.63 -30.09 69.68
N PRO A 34 -10.28 -30.18 69.60
CA PRO A 34 -9.60 -29.69 68.41
C PRO A 34 -10.17 -30.49 67.24
N ILE A 35 -10.86 -29.84 66.32
CA ILE A 35 -11.21 -30.46 65.05
C ILE A 35 -9.87 -30.83 64.40
N GLU A 36 -9.66 -32.12 64.13
CA GLU A 36 -8.48 -32.58 63.39
C GLU A 36 -8.43 -31.86 62.04
N GLU A 37 -7.21 -31.57 61.56
CA GLU A 37 -6.97 -30.83 60.32
C GLU A 37 -7.87 -31.31 59.18
N GLY A 38 -8.86 -30.50 58.82
CA GLY A 38 -9.58 -30.65 57.58
C GLY A 38 -8.72 -30.11 56.42
N PRO A 39 -8.86 -30.69 55.21
CA PRO A 39 -8.11 -30.25 54.03
C PRO A 39 -8.33 -28.77 53.67
N GLU A 40 -9.39 -28.15 54.18
CA GLU A 40 -9.74 -26.73 53.99
C GLU A 40 -8.89 -25.73 54.79
N THR A 41 -8.03 -26.18 55.70
CA THR A 41 -7.18 -25.25 56.47
C THR A 41 -6.11 -24.61 55.59
N GLY A 42 -5.96 -23.29 55.64
CA GLY A 42 -5.02 -22.59 54.76
C GLY A 42 -5.29 -21.11 54.56
N VAL A 43 -4.41 -20.46 53.80
CA VAL A 43 -4.61 -19.09 53.32
C VAL A 43 -5.22 -19.18 51.92
N TYR A 44 -6.25 -18.41 51.66
CA TYR A 44 -6.95 -18.33 50.38
C TYR A 44 -7.05 -16.87 49.95
N TYR A 45 -7.09 -16.61 48.65
CA TYR A 45 -7.10 -15.26 48.12
C TYR A 45 -8.02 -15.10 46.91
N TYR A 46 -8.44 -13.87 46.65
CA TYR A 46 -9.20 -13.47 45.46
C TYR A 46 -8.70 -12.10 45.00
N ASP A 47 -8.28 -12.00 43.74
CA ASP A 47 -7.78 -10.77 43.12
C ASP A 47 -8.88 -10.10 42.28
N ASP A 48 -9.06 -8.79 42.43
CA ASP A 48 -10.07 -8.05 41.69
C ASP A 48 -9.62 -6.64 41.30
N ALA A 49 -9.28 -6.49 40.02
CA ALA A 49 -8.86 -5.29 39.28
C ALA A 49 -7.68 -4.49 39.86
N ASP A 50 -7.57 -4.31 41.18
CA ASP A 50 -6.47 -3.64 41.91
C ASP A 50 -6.39 -4.00 43.42
N LYS A 51 -7.21 -4.95 43.92
CA LYS A 51 -7.30 -5.30 45.36
C LYS A 51 -7.30 -6.81 45.56
N GLU A 52 -6.51 -7.27 46.53
CA GLU A 52 -6.43 -8.67 46.98
C GLU A 52 -7.24 -8.83 48.28
N TYR A 53 -8.14 -9.82 48.30
CA TYR A 53 -8.91 -10.24 49.47
C TYR A 53 -8.33 -11.56 49.96
N ARG A 54 -8.19 -11.76 51.28
CA ARG A 54 -7.68 -13.04 51.83
C ARG A 54 -8.61 -13.63 52.88
N ILE A 55 -8.71 -14.95 52.88
CA ILE A 55 -9.36 -15.75 53.92
C ILE A 55 -8.32 -16.68 54.51
N VAL A 56 -8.13 -16.64 55.82
CA VAL A 56 -7.25 -17.58 56.52
C VAL A 56 -8.11 -18.46 57.40
N LEU A 57 -8.15 -19.76 57.09
CA LEU A 57 -8.76 -20.77 57.94
C LEU A 57 -7.66 -21.40 58.80
N GLN A 58 -7.71 -21.10 60.11
CA GLN A 58 -6.72 -21.50 61.10
C GLN A 58 -7.21 -22.64 61.97
N LYS A 59 -6.24 -23.33 62.59
CA LYS A 59 -6.48 -24.42 63.54
C LYS A 59 -7.36 -23.96 64.72
N GLY A 60 -8.39 -24.74 65.03
CA GLY A 60 -9.33 -24.46 66.14
C GLY A 60 -10.52 -23.58 65.71
N ASP A 61 -11.04 -23.81 64.51
CA ASP A 61 -12.28 -23.23 63.99
C ASP A 61 -12.22 -21.71 63.80
N GLN A 62 -11.06 -21.12 63.56
CA GLN A 62 -10.90 -19.67 63.38
C GLN A 62 -10.82 -19.29 61.90
N VAL A 63 -11.59 -18.28 61.50
CA VAL A 63 -11.53 -17.66 60.18
C VAL A 63 -11.10 -16.20 60.31
N ILE A 64 -10.13 -15.79 59.50
CA ILE A 64 -9.69 -14.40 59.40
C ILE A 64 -9.95 -13.91 57.98
N PHE A 65 -10.74 -12.86 57.84
CA PHE A 65 -10.97 -12.18 56.56
C PHE A 65 -10.12 -10.90 56.52
N LEU A 66 -9.21 -10.79 55.56
CA LEU A 66 -8.34 -9.63 55.41
C LEU A 66 -8.66 -8.89 54.10
N VAL A 67 -8.84 -7.58 54.23
CA VAL A 67 -8.90 -6.62 53.13
C VAL A 67 -7.86 -5.55 53.41
N LYS A 68 -7.20 -5.00 52.38
CA LYS A 68 -6.12 -4.00 52.53
C LYS A 68 -6.56 -2.80 53.41
N GLY A 69 -6.30 -2.87 54.73
CA GLY A 69 -6.65 -1.86 55.75
C GLY A 69 -7.54 -2.34 56.92
N THR A 70 -8.17 -3.52 56.87
CA THR A 70 -9.09 -4.05 57.91
C THR A 70 -9.00 -5.58 58.03
N ASN A 71 -9.01 -6.09 59.27
CA ASN A 71 -8.98 -7.52 59.59
C ASN A 71 -10.22 -7.88 60.42
N GLU A 72 -11.03 -8.83 59.95
CA GLU A 72 -12.14 -9.39 60.70
C GLU A 72 -11.83 -10.82 61.12
N THR A 73 -12.13 -11.15 62.37
CA THR A 73 -11.90 -12.50 62.93
C THR A 73 -13.22 -13.11 63.37
N GLY A 74 -13.45 -14.36 63.01
CA GLY A 74 -14.65 -15.12 63.35
C GLY A 74 -14.33 -16.59 63.58
N THR A 75 -15.37 -17.40 63.72
CA THR A 75 -15.26 -18.86 63.78
C THR A 75 -15.85 -19.53 62.54
N TYR A 76 -15.45 -20.76 62.21
CA TYR A 76 -16.07 -21.53 61.15
C TYR A 76 -16.46 -22.94 61.58
N THR A 77 -17.49 -23.49 60.94
CA THR A 77 -17.86 -24.92 61.06
C THR A 77 -17.74 -25.58 59.69
N SER A 78 -17.42 -26.88 59.66
CA SER A 78 -17.24 -27.68 58.43
C SER A 78 -18.07 -28.96 58.51
N GLU A 79 -18.94 -29.20 57.54
CA GLU A 79 -19.73 -30.43 57.41
C GLU A 79 -19.80 -30.86 55.94
N ASN A 80 -19.18 -32.00 55.59
CA ASN A 80 -19.14 -32.57 54.23
C ASN A 80 -18.71 -31.58 53.12
N GLY A 81 -17.73 -30.70 53.40
CA GLY A 81 -17.23 -29.71 52.44
C GLY A 81 -18.04 -28.41 52.35
N ALA A 82 -19.17 -28.33 53.06
CA ALA A 82 -19.85 -27.06 53.31
C ALA A 82 -19.28 -26.42 54.59
N LEU A 83 -18.99 -25.13 54.49
CA LEU A 83 -18.40 -24.31 55.54
C LEU A 83 -19.37 -23.19 55.90
N THR A 84 -19.46 -22.84 57.18
CA THR A 84 -20.18 -21.64 57.62
C THR A 84 -19.27 -20.79 58.48
N PHE A 85 -18.92 -19.61 57.97
CA PHE A 85 -18.13 -18.58 58.65
C PHE A 85 -19.05 -17.70 59.49
N THR A 86 -18.72 -17.50 60.75
CA THR A 86 -19.49 -16.72 61.72
C THR A 86 -18.61 -15.61 62.27
N PHE A 87 -18.92 -14.37 61.90
CA PHE A 87 -18.30 -13.16 62.43
C PHE A 87 -19.25 -12.49 63.44
N ALA A 88 -18.79 -11.45 64.13
CA ALA A 88 -19.56 -10.79 65.19
C ALA A 88 -20.96 -10.35 64.76
N ASP A 89 -21.10 -9.84 63.52
CA ASP A 89 -22.33 -9.21 63.03
C ASP A 89 -23.01 -9.96 61.86
N PHE A 90 -22.39 -11.02 61.31
CA PHE A 90 -22.92 -11.74 60.15
C PHE A 90 -22.35 -13.15 59.98
N THR A 91 -23.07 -13.98 59.21
CA THR A 91 -22.65 -15.32 58.80
C THR A 91 -22.55 -15.43 57.28
N VAL A 92 -21.55 -16.17 56.81
CA VAL A 92 -21.29 -16.42 55.39
C VAL A 92 -21.16 -17.91 55.16
N ASN A 93 -21.81 -18.42 54.13
CA ASN A 93 -21.65 -19.81 53.73
C ASN A 93 -20.51 -19.92 52.73
N ALA A 94 -19.73 -20.99 52.81
CA ALA A 94 -18.71 -21.31 51.84
C ALA A 94 -18.76 -22.81 51.53
N THR A 95 -18.16 -23.20 50.42
CA THR A 95 -17.93 -24.60 50.10
C THR A 95 -16.47 -24.77 49.74
N TYR A 96 -15.82 -25.75 50.35
CA TYR A 96 -14.45 -26.14 50.03
C TYR A 96 -14.48 -27.30 49.05
N ALA A 97 -13.87 -27.09 47.89
CA ALA A 97 -13.68 -28.11 46.87
C ALA A 97 -12.46 -27.74 46.00
N ASP A 98 -11.69 -28.73 45.57
CA ASP A 98 -10.56 -28.59 44.65
C ASP A 98 -9.56 -27.49 45.08
N ASP A 99 -9.18 -27.47 46.36
CA ASP A 99 -8.29 -26.46 46.94
C ASP A 99 -8.75 -25.01 46.74
N SER A 100 -10.06 -24.81 46.62
CA SER A 100 -10.69 -23.49 46.54
C SER A 100 -11.84 -23.35 47.53
N LEU A 101 -12.07 -22.13 47.98
CA LEU A 101 -13.21 -21.75 48.81
C LEU A 101 -14.21 -20.96 47.98
N LYS A 102 -15.35 -21.56 47.68
CA LYS A 102 -16.49 -20.88 47.06
C LYS A 102 -17.38 -20.28 48.13
N VAL A 103 -17.20 -18.99 48.38
CA VAL A 103 -17.91 -18.21 49.40
C VAL A 103 -19.18 -17.63 48.78
N THR A 104 -20.33 -17.91 49.40
CA THR A 104 -21.67 -17.48 48.97
C THR A 104 -22.29 -16.57 50.04
N TYR A 105 -22.66 -15.36 49.64
CA TYR A 105 -23.32 -14.40 50.54
C TYR A 105 -24.38 -13.62 49.75
N GLN A 106 -25.64 -13.63 50.21
CA GLN A 106 -26.81 -13.05 49.54
C GLN A 106 -26.89 -13.36 48.02
N ASP A 107 -26.96 -14.66 47.69
CA ASP A 107 -27.17 -15.20 46.33
C ASP A 107 -26.08 -14.92 45.29
N SER A 108 -24.89 -14.54 45.75
CA SER A 108 -23.74 -14.29 44.88
C SER A 108 -22.51 -15.03 45.39
N GLN A 109 -21.69 -15.53 44.46
CA GLN A 109 -20.59 -16.45 44.73
C GLN A 109 -19.23 -15.86 44.36
N MET A 110 -18.23 -16.07 45.22
CA MET A 110 -16.83 -15.73 44.99
C MET A 110 -15.97 -16.98 45.21
N THR A 111 -15.00 -17.23 44.32
CA THR A 111 -14.07 -18.36 44.45
C THR A 111 -12.71 -17.85 44.89
N PHE A 112 -12.32 -18.16 46.12
CA PHE A 112 -10.99 -17.86 46.66
C PHE A 112 -10.07 -19.06 46.43
N LEU A 113 -8.92 -18.83 45.82
CA LEU A 113 -7.93 -19.86 45.52
C LEU A 113 -6.95 -19.99 46.68
N ARG A 114 -6.50 -21.21 47.01
CA ARG A 114 -5.50 -21.41 48.05
C ARG A 114 -4.22 -20.66 47.68
N ASN A 115 -3.71 -19.83 48.58
CA ASN A 115 -2.48 -19.06 48.43
C ASN A 115 -1.27 -19.97 48.66
N ILE A 116 -1.06 -20.84 47.69
CA ILE A 116 0.11 -21.71 47.55
C ILE A 116 0.84 -21.31 46.29
N GLU A 117 2.14 -21.56 46.29
CA GLU A 117 3.00 -21.26 45.16
C GLU A 117 3.24 -22.55 44.37
N TYR A 118 3.14 -22.43 43.05
CA TYR A 118 3.47 -23.47 42.10
C TYR A 118 4.75 -23.13 41.36
N THR A 119 5.49 -24.16 41.02
CA THR A 119 6.72 -24.06 40.25
C THR A 119 6.39 -24.17 38.77
N VAL A 120 6.78 -23.14 38.01
CA VAL A 120 6.82 -23.17 36.55
C VAL A 120 8.25 -23.50 36.15
N SER A 121 8.47 -24.74 35.74
CA SER A 121 9.77 -25.19 35.24
C SER A 121 9.84 -25.05 33.72
N PHE A 122 11.03 -24.76 33.21
CA PHE A 122 11.26 -24.56 31.78
C PHE A 122 12.17 -25.68 31.27
N ASP A 123 11.60 -26.62 30.52
CA ASP A 123 12.39 -27.57 29.76
C ASP A 123 12.74 -26.94 28.41
N THR A 124 13.98 -26.50 28.29
CA THR A 124 14.46 -25.80 27.10
C THR A 124 14.73 -26.74 25.95
N ASN A 125 14.50 -28.05 26.09
CA ASN A 125 14.56 -29.06 25.04
C ASN A 125 15.82 -28.94 24.16
N GLY A 126 16.97 -28.74 24.82
CA GLY A 126 18.28 -28.61 24.17
C GLY A 126 18.76 -27.18 23.90
N GLY A 127 18.03 -26.13 24.32
CA GLY A 127 18.49 -24.74 24.38
C GLY A 127 19.14 -24.36 25.72
N GLU A 128 19.60 -23.11 25.83
CA GLU A 128 20.16 -22.54 27.06
C GLU A 128 19.17 -22.64 28.23
N ALA A 129 19.68 -22.98 29.42
CA ALA A 129 18.85 -23.24 30.59
C ALA A 129 18.13 -21.98 31.08
N VAL A 130 16.83 -22.07 31.28
CA VAL A 130 15.99 -21.01 31.85
C VAL A 130 15.65 -21.38 33.30
N ALA A 131 15.81 -20.42 34.22
CA ALA A 131 15.53 -20.65 35.63
C ALA A 131 14.01 -20.82 35.87
N SER A 132 13.63 -21.81 36.68
CA SER A 132 12.24 -22.00 37.10
C SER A 132 11.71 -20.79 37.88
N GLN A 133 10.41 -20.55 37.74
CA GLN A 133 9.69 -19.48 38.43
C GLN A 133 8.74 -20.04 39.47
N THR A 134 8.43 -19.22 40.47
CA THR A 134 7.47 -19.52 41.52
C THR A 134 6.27 -18.58 41.36
N VAL A 135 5.08 -19.13 41.16
CA VAL A 135 3.84 -18.39 40.82
C VAL A 135 2.73 -18.76 41.80
N VAL A 136 2.04 -17.77 42.35
CA VAL A 136 0.91 -18.00 43.25
C VAL A 136 -0.29 -18.57 42.47
N ASN A 137 -0.93 -19.62 43.01
CA ASN A 137 -2.02 -20.39 42.42
C ASN A 137 -3.21 -19.54 41.90
N GLY A 138 -3.31 -19.41 40.59
CA GLY A 138 -4.34 -18.62 39.90
C GLY A 138 -3.82 -17.33 39.28
N ARG A 139 -2.51 -17.03 39.40
CA ARG A 139 -1.84 -15.93 38.69
C ARG A 139 -1.10 -16.42 37.45
N THR A 140 -0.74 -15.50 36.57
CA THR A 140 0.08 -15.79 35.39
C THR A 140 1.57 -15.84 35.74
N ALA A 141 2.33 -16.67 35.02
CA ALA A 141 3.79 -16.67 35.10
C ALA A 141 4.36 -15.45 34.37
N LYS A 142 5.57 -15.00 34.75
CA LYS A 142 6.27 -13.96 33.99
C LYS A 142 6.95 -14.63 32.79
N GLU A 143 6.86 -14.04 31.62
CA GLU A 143 7.58 -14.57 30.45
C GLU A 143 9.10 -14.46 30.67
N PRO A 144 9.88 -15.55 30.55
CA PRO A 144 11.33 -15.50 30.67
C PRO A 144 11.96 -14.84 29.44
N GLU A 145 13.24 -14.45 29.53
CA GLU A 145 14.00 -14.09 28.33
C GLU A 145 14.04 -15.28 27.36
N MET A 146 13.94 -14.98 26.06
CA MET A 146 13.86 -16.02 25.02
C MET A 146 15.09 -16.92 25.08
N PRO A 147 14.93 -18.23 25.34
CA PRO A 147 16.07 -19.14 25.36
C PRO A 147 16.69 -19.22 23.96
N VAL A 148 18.00 -19.46 23.92
CA VAL A 148 18.73 -19.64 22.66
C VAL A 148 19.12 -21.10 22.48
N ARG A 149 18.91 -21.64 21.28
CA ARG A 149 19.43 -22.94 20.87
C ARG A 149 20.12 -22.79 19.54
N GLU A 150 21.43 -23.05 19.49
CA GLU A 150 22.22 -22.88 18.27
C GLU A 150 21.63 -23.71 17.13
N GLY A 151 21.27 -23.04 16.02
CA GLY A 151 20.68 -23.67 14.84
C GLY A 151 19.18 -24.00 14.93
N TYR A 152 18.44 -23.43 15.90
CA TYR A 152 17.00 -23.60 16.06
C TYR A 152 16.31 -22.26 16.43
N THR A 153 15.05 -22.07 16.04
CA THR A 153 14.22 -20.90 16.38
C THR A 153 13.23 -21.29 17.46
N PHE A 154 13.12 -20.46 18.50
CA PHE A 154 12.21 -20.64 19.62
C PHE A 154 10.80 -20.16 19.22
N TYR A 155 9.82 -21.07 19.19
CA TYR A 155 8.43 -20.74 18.80
C TYR A 155 7.50 -20.44 19.98
N GLY A 156 7.94 -20.72 21.20
CA GLY A 156 7.16 -20.50 22.40
C GLY A 156 7.19 -21.68 23.35
N TRP A 157 6.46 -21.50 24.45
CA TRP A 157 6.36 -22.45 25.54
C TRP A 157 5.04 -23.21 25.43
N TYR A 158 5.09 -24.54 25.58
CA TYR A 158 3.93 -25.42 25.48
C TYR A 158 3.76 -26.22 26.77
N GLU A 159 2.53 -26.60 27.10
CA GLU A 159 2.21 -27.36 28.32
C GLU A 159 2.54 -28.85 28.22
N ASP A 160 2.71 -29.35 27.00
CA ASP A 160 2.97 -30.76 26.70
C ASP A 160 4.16 -30.96 25.75
N GLU A 161 4.87 -32.08 25.92
CA GLU A 161 6.00 -32.46 25.06
C GLU A 161 5.63 -32.72 23.59
N ALA A 162 4.34 -32.93 23.28
CA ALA A 162 3.85 -33.09 21.91
C ALA A 162 3.50 -31.74 21.24
N TYR A 163 3.67 -30.62 21.94
CA TYR A 163 3.45 -29.24 21.48
C TYR A 163 2.03 -28.98 20.97
N THR A 164 1.03 -29.59 21.61
CA THR A 164 -0.37 -29.49 21.20
C THR A 164 -1.14 -28.39 21.94
N ALA A 165 -0.66 -27.94 23.11
CA ALA A 165 -1.25 -26.90 23.92
C ALA A 165 -0.25 -25.75 24.18
N PRO A 166 -0.32 -24.63 23.43
CA PRO A 166 0.55 -23.47 23.65
C PRO A 166 0.20 -22.72 24.93
N PHE A 167 1.22 -22.30 25.69
CA PHE A 167 1.05 -21.59 26.96
C PHE A 167 1.12 -20.07 26.78
N SER A 168 0.07 -19.35 27.19
CA SER A 168 0.01 -17.88 27.11
C SER A 168 0.34 -17.19 28.43
N PHE A 169 1.49 -16.53 28.54
CA PHE A 169 1.88 -15.78 29.76
C PHE A 169 0.98 -14.56 30.04
N ALA A 170 0.26 -14.05 29.04
CA ALA A 170 -0.63 -12.89 29.17
C ALA A 170 -2.05 -13.25 29.65
N ALA A 171 -2.52 -14.47 29.38
CA ALA A 171 -3.92 -14.85 29.60
C ALA A 171 -4.11 -16.09 30.49
N GLN A 172 -3.09 -16.96 30.63
CA GLN A 172 -3.25 -18.26 31.26
C GLN A 172 -2.73 -18.30 32.70
N THR A 173 -3.61 -18.67 33.63
CA THR A 173 -3.30 -18.74 35.07
C THR A 173 -2.72 -20.10 35.47
N VAL A 174 -1.65 -20.10 36.25
CA VAL A 174 -1.00 -21.30 36.78
C VAL A 174 -1.78 -21.84 37.98
N ARG A 175 -2.32 -23.07 37.89
CA ARG A 175 -3.12 -23.71 38.95
C ARG A 175 -2.54 -25.02 39.47
N GLY A 176 -1.31 -25.35 39.09
CA GLY A 176 -0.53 -26.48 39.55
C GLY A 176 0.94 -26.30 39.15
N ASP A 177 1.84 -27.14 39.69
CA ASP A 177 3.20 -27.23 39.15
C ASP A 177 3.13 -27.62 37.68
N ILE A 178 3.81 -26.87 36.83
CA ILE A 178 3.79 -27.08 35.38
C ILE A 178 5.21 -27.02 34.83
N THR A 179 5.51 -27.93 33.90
CA THR A 179 6.72 -27.85 33.10
C THR A 179 6.32 -27.36 31.72
N LEU A 180 6.90 -26.24 31.30
CA LEU A 180 6.72 -25.69 29.98
C LEU A 180 7.86 -26.16 29.08
N TYR A 181 7.50 -26.71 27.94
CA TYR A 181 8.44 -27.25 26.97
C TYR A 181 8.69 -26.23 25.87
N ALA A 182 9.96 -25.91 25.67
CA ALA A 182 10.39 -25.06 24.57
C ALA A 182 10.17 -25.79 23.26
N TYR A 183 9.31 -25.23 22.40
CA TYR A 183 9.14 -25.73 21.05
C TYR A 183 10.12 -25.05 20.11
N TRP A 184 10.88 -25.88 19.38
CA TRP A 184 11.95 -25.43 18.51
C TRP A 184 11.71 -25.86 17.07
N GLY A 185 11.75 -24.89 16.16
CA GLY A 185 11.97 -25.17 14.74
C GLY A 185 13.45 -25.36 14.49
N LYS A 186 13.88 -26.44 13.83
CA LYS A 186 15.25 -26.53 13.33
C LYS A 186 15.46 -25.45 12.28
N ASN A 187 16.45 -24.60 12.47
CA ASN A 187 16.84 -23.62 11.45
C ASN A 187 17.44 -24.39 10.27
N GLY A 188 16.62 -24.66 9.25
CA GLY A 188 17.10 -24.44 7.90
C GLY A 188 17.43 -22.96 7.82
N THR A 189 18.65 -22.62 7.42
CA THR A 189 19.16 -21.24 7.32
C THR A 189 18.05 -20.22 7.00
N ASN A 190 17.68 -19.39 8.00
CA ASN A 190 16.80 -18.21 7.90
C ASN A 190 15.45 -18.37 7.16
N GLY A 191 14.56 -19.20 7.68
CA GLY A 191 13.25 -19.35 7.07
C GLY A 191 12.27 -18.19 7.33
N SER A 192 12.02 -17.35 6.33
CA SER A 192 10.94 -16.36 6.32
C SER A 192 9.53 -16.97 6.33
N GLU A 193 8.56 -16.40 7.07
CA GLU A 193 7.12 -16.73 6.94
C GLU A 193 6.43 -15.84 5.89
N TYR A 194 5.55 -16.45 5.09
CA TYR A 194 4.78 -15.84 3.99
C TYR A 194 3.36 -16.35 3.94
N THR A 195 2.43 -15.51 3.49
CA THR A 195 1.00 -15.83 3.29
C THR A 195 0.78 -16.48 1.93
N VAL A 196 0.03 -17.57 1.93
CA VAL A 196 -0.33 -18.37 0.76
C VAL A 196 -1.83 -18.32 0.55
N ASP A 197 -2.26 -17.72 -0.56
CA ASP A 197 -3.66 -17.70 -0.99
C ASP A 197 -3.91 -18.78 -2.03
N PHE A 198 -5.18 -19.17 -2.20
CA PHE A 198 -5.59 -20.20 -3.14
C PHE A 198 -6.60 -19.65 -4.15
N ASP A 199 -6.36 -19.92 -5.43
CA ASP A 199 -7.25 -19.57 -6.54
C ASP A 199 -7.62 -20.84 -7.32
N LEU A 200 -8.92 -21.10 -7.50
CA LEU A 200 -9.38 -22.31 -8.20
C LEU A 200 -9.18 -22.26 -9.72
N GLY A 201 -8.86 -21.10 -10.30
CA GLY A 201 -8.73 -20.90 -11.74
C GLY A 201 -10.07 -20.94 -12.49
N TYR A 202 -11.19 -20.90 -11.78
CA TYR A 202 -12.54 -20.77 -12.32
C TYR A 202 -13.50 -20.22 -11.26
N THR A 203 -14.64 -19.68 -11.70
CA THR A 203 -15.73 -19.25 -10.82
C THR A 203 -16.97 -20.12 -11.02
N ALA A 204 -17.56 -20.60 -9.93
CA ALA A 204 -18.82 -21.35 -9.94
C ALA A 204 -19.63 -21.05 -8.66
N GLU A 205 -20.95 -21.02 -8.79
CA GLU A 205 -21.85 -20.72 -7.68
C GLU A 205 -21.74 -21.79 -6.57
N GLY A 206 -21.53 -21.35 -5.33
CA GLY A 206 -21.40 -22.24 -4.16
C GLY A 206 -20.04 -22.94 -4.00
N VAL A 207 -19.04 -22.62 -4.83
CA VAL A 207 -17.68 -23.17 -4.72
C VAL A 207 -16.72 -22.09 -4.23
N THR A 208 -16.03 -22.34 -3.11
CA THR A 208 -15.01 -21.44 -2.53
C THR A 208 -13.64 -22.09 -2.52
N ALA A 209 -12.60 -21.29 -2.74
CA ALA A 209 -11.21 -21.73 -2.56
C ALA A 209 -10.92 -22.04 -1.07
N PRO A 210 -9.88 -22.83 -0.78
CA PRO A 210 -9.36 -22.98 0.57
C PRO A 210 -9.02 -21.64 1.23
N ALA A 211 -9.06 -21.61 2.56
CA ALA A 211 -8.63 -20.44 3.32
C ALA A 211 -7.12 -20.20 3.16
N ALA A 212 -6.70 -18.95 3.26
CA ALA A 212 -5.28 -18.58 3.22
C ALA A 212 -4.49 -19.28 4.34
N GLN A 213 -3.24 -19.65 4.05
CA GLN A 213 -2.35 -20.37 4.97
C GLN A 213 -1.01 -19.63 5.11
N THR A 214 -0.25 -19.92 6.17
CA THR A 214 1.09 -19.36 6.38
C THR A 214 2.17 -20.43 6.21
N THR A 215 3.30 -20.04 5.62
CA THR A 215 4.46 -20.91 5.48
C THR A 215 5.33 -20.92 6.74
N ASN A 216 6.04 -22.03 6.96
CA ASN A 216 7.12 -22.11 7.93
C ASN A 216 8.45 -22.26 7.18
N GLY A 217 9.28 -21.23 7.26
CA GLY A 217 10.55 -21.16 6.57
C GLY A 217 10.44 -21.23 5.04
N GLY A 218 9.47 -20.48 4.51
CA GLY A 218 9.12 -20.46 3.10
C GLY A 218 8.34 -21.70 2.63
N ARG A 219 8.20 -22.74 3.44
CA ARG A 219 7.54 -23.98 3.02
C ARG A 219 6.14 -24.11 3.61
N LEU A 220 5.20 -24.57 2.79
CA LEU A 220 3.87 -24.97 3.24
C LEU A 220 3.81 -26.49 3.40
N TYR A 221 3.58 -26.96 4.62
CA TYR A 221 3.62 -28.40 4.96
C TYR A 221 2.26 -29.07 5.00
N THR A 222 1.17 -28.30 4.93
CA THR A 222 -0.21 -28.79 4.87
C THR A 222 -0.90 -28.09 3.71
N LEU A 223 -1.47 -28.84 2.78
CA LEU A 223 -2.11 -28.29 1.58
C LEU A 223 -3.53 -28.83 1.48
N GLU A 224 -4.53 -27.94 1.45
CA GLU A 224 -5.91 -28.36 1.31
C GLU A 224 -6.22 -28.73 -0.14
N THR A 225 -7.01 -29.80 -0.31
CA THR A 225 -7.50 -30.23 -1.63
C THR A 225 -8.85 -29.56 -1.90
N PRO A 226 -9.03 -28.86 -3.03
CA PRO A 226 -10.29 -28.22 -3.35
C PRO A 226 -11.40 -29.25 -3.60
N ALA A 227 -12.66 -28.80 -3.53
CA ALA A 227 -13.82 -29.65 -3.81
C ALA A 227 -13.76 -30.25 -5.23
N ALA A 228 -14.29 -31.47 -5.39
CA ALA A 228 -14.29 -32.16 -6.67
C ALA A 228 -15.04 -31.37 -7.76
N ARG A 229 -14.44 -31.26 -8.95
CA ARG A 229 -15.01 -30.60 -10.12
C ARG A 229 -15.51 -31.64 -11.11
N GLU A 230 -16.81 -31.67 -11.40
CA GLU A 230 -17.41 -32.64 -12.33
C GLU A 230 -16.76 -32.57 -13.72
N GLY A 231 -16.35 -33.71 -14.26
CA GLY A 231 -15.70 -33.80 -15.57
C GLY A 231 -14.19 -33.50 -15.58
N TYR A 232 -13.61 -33.10 -14.44
CA TYR A 232 -12.19 -32.76 -14.32
C TYR A 232 -11.51 -33.51 -13.18
N THR A 233 -10.19 -33.65 -13.28
CA THR A 233 -9.31 -34.17 -12.23
C THR A 233 -8.42 -33.03 -11.72
N PHE A 234 -8.39 -32.84 -10.40
CA PHE A 234 -7.48 -31.90 -9.76
C PHE A 234 -6.04 -32.41 -9.88
N CYS A 235 -5.17 -31.63 -10.51
CA CYS A 235 -3.79 -32.01 -10.80
C CYS A 235 -2.79 -31.47 -9.77
N GLY A 236 -3.22 -30.57 -8.88
CA GLY A 236 -2.37 -29.92 -7.88
C GLY A 236 -2.38 -28.40 -7.99
N TRP A 237 -1.43 -27.77 -7.30
CA TRP A 237 -1.31 -26.33 -7.17
C TRP A 237 -0.07 -25.81 -7.89
N TRP A 238 -0.19 -24.69 -8.63
CA TRP A 238 0.89 -24.07 -9.40
C TRP A 238 1.14 -22.64 -8.93
N VAL A 239 2.39 -22.20 -9.05
CA VAL A 239 2.80 -20.81 -8.87
C VAL A 239 2.83 -20.11 -10.23
N SER A 240 2.40 -18.85 -10.27
CA SER A 240 2.58 -17.96 -11.43
C SER A 240 3.59 -16.86 -11.10
N ALA A 241 4.69 -16.79 -11.86
CA ALA A 241 5.70 -15.74 -11.70
C ALA A 241 5.14 -14.33 -12.04
N SER A 242 4.14 -14.24 -12.91
CA SER A 242 3.44 -12.98 -13.22
C SER A 242 2.26 -12.70 -12.30
N GLY A 243 1.91 -13.63 -11.40
CA GLY A 243 0.73 -13.53 -10.53
C GLY A 243 -0.60 -13.66 -11.25
N SER A 244 -0.63 -14.33 -12.42
CA SER A 244 -1.83 -14.52 -13.23
C SER A 244 -2.23 -16.00 -13.31
N ALA A 245 -3.52 -16.29 -13.11
CA ALA A 245 -4.07 -17.64 -13.25
C ALA A 245 -3.90 -18.23 -14.67
N ASP A 246 -3.86 -17.37 -15.70
CA ASP A 246 -3.69 -17.78 -17.09
C ASP A 246 -2.23 -18.13 -17.43
N LYS A 247 -1.28 -17.73 -16.56
CA LYS A 247 0.15 -17.85 -16.82
C LYS A 247 0.89 -18.59 -15.71
N LEU A 248 0.61 -19.88 -15.59
CA LEU A 248 1.27 -20.76 -14.62
C LEU A 248 2.72 -21.03 -14.99
N THR A 249 3.59 -21.13 -13.99
CA THR A 249 5.05 -21.29 -14.16
C THR A 249 5.51 -22.67 -13.71
N TYR A 250 5.39 -22.99 -12.41
CA TYR A 250 5.87 -24.26 -11.85
C TYR A 250 4.92 -24.83 -10.80
N GLU A 251 4.95 -26.15 -10.66
CA GLU A 251 4.20 -26.90 -9.65
C GLU A 251 4.68 -26.55 -8.25
N PHE A 252 3.72 -26.25 -7.38
CA PHE A 252 3.96 -26.14 -5.95
C PHE A 252 3.94 -27.53 -5.32
N ARG A 253 5.05 -27.90 -4.67
CA ARG A 253 5.20 -29.18 -3.97
C ARG A 253 5.22 -28.96 -2.47
N GLN A 254 4.20 -29.47 -1.82
CA GLN A 254 4.04 -29.43 -0.37
C GLN A 254 5.31 -29.90 0.36
N GLY A 255 5.81 -29.08 1.28
CA GLY A 255 7.02 -29.35 2.05
C GLY A 255 8.35 -29.30 1.28
N GLU A 256 8.32 -29.19 -0.04
CA GLU A 256 9.52 -29.13 -0.89
C GLU A 256 9.78 -27.70 -1.41
N THR A 257 8.76 -27.08 -2.00
CA THR A 257 8.84 -25.73 -2.57
C THR A 257 9.04 -24.70 -1.46
N VAL A 258 10.15 -23.95 -1.55
CA VAL A 258 10.46 -22.82 -0.67
C VAL A 258 10.01 -21.54 -1.37
N LEU A 259 9.05 -20.86 -0.77
CA LEU A 259 8.60 -19.53 -1.14
C LEU A 259 9.49 -18.47 -0.49
N SER A 260 9.68 -17.36 -1.20
CA SER A 260 10.43 -16.19 -0.74
C SER A 260 9.57 -14.92 -0.65
N GLU A 261 8.24 -15.07 -0.80
CA GLU A 261 7.27 -13.97 -0.82
C GLU A 261 5.84 -14.50 -0.61
N ASP A 262 4.91 -13.58 -0.28
CA ASP A 262 3.48 -13.88 -0.26
C ASP A 262 3.01 -14.32 -1.67
N THR A 263 2.44 -15.54 -1.76
CA THR A 263 2.26 -16.26 -3.04
C THR A 263 0.82 -16.74 -3.22
N THR A 264 0.28 -16.66 -4.45
CA THR A 264 -1.03 -17.26 -4.77
C THR A 264 -0.76 -18.59 -5.46
N LEU A 265 -1.37 -19.65 -4.94
CA LEU A 265 -1.37 -20.97 -5.57
C LEU A 265 -2.63 -21.12 -6.42
N TYR A 266 -2.44 -21.48 -7.67
CA TYR A 266 -3.51 -21.65 -8.65
C TYR A 266 -3.78 -23.14 -8.88
N ALA A 267 -5.04 -23.56 -8.78
CA ALA A 267 -5.44 -24.93 -9.01
C ALA A 267 -5.34 -25.27 -10.50
N LEU A 268 -4.65 -26.36 -10.81
CA LEU A 268 -4.62 -26.90 -12.16
C LEU A 268 -5.63 -28.05 -12.29
N TRP A 269 -6.45 -28.01 -13.33
CA TRP A 269 -7.47 -29.01 -13.63
C TRP A 269 -7.20 -29.66 -14.99
N ALA A 270 -7.21 -30.98 -15.05
CA ALA A 270 -7.20 -31.73 -16.31
C ALA A 270 -8.61 -32.24 -16.61
N GLU A 271 -9.09 -32.04 -17.83
CA GLU A 271 -10.36 -32.61 -18.27
C GLU A 271 -10.23 -34.14 -18.37
N ASN A 272 -11.26 -34.86 -17.90
CA ASN A 272 -11.29 -36.31 -17.98
C ASN A 272 -11.46 -36.72 -19.45
N ALA A 273 -10.39 -37.20 -20.07
CA ALA A 273 -10.26 -37.36 -21.52
C ALA A 273 -11.50 -38.00 -22.20
N ALA A 274 -12.11 -37.26 -23.12
CA ALA A 274 -13.10 -37.78 -24.06
C ALA A 274 -12.42 -38.13 -25.41
N GLY A 275 -12.69 -39.32 -25.94
CA GLY A 275 -12.35 -39.64 -27.35
C GLY A 275 -10.98 -40.30 -27.62
N GLY A 276 -10.28 -40.81 -26.59
CA GLY A 276 -9.12 -41.70 -26.78
C GLY A 276 -7.82 -41.04 -27.27
N LYS A 277 -7.63 -39.72 -27.05
CA LYS A 277 -6.34 -39.03 -27.08
C LYS A 277 -5.52 -39.35 -25.83
N LEU A 278 -4.20 -39.12 -25.88
CA LEU A 278 -3.34 -39.10 -24.69
C LEU A 278 -3.68 -37.89 -23.79
N PRO A 279 -3.50 -37.99 -22.45
CA PRO A 279 -3.65 -36.84 -21.57
C PRO A 279 -2.52 -35.82 -21.78
N ALA A 280 -2.82 -34.54 -21.59
CA ALA A 280 -1.81 -33.49 -21.63
C ALA A 280 -0.80 -33.67 -20.49
N PRO A 281 0.52 -33.49 -20.73
CA PRO A 281 1.51 -33.54 -19.67
C PRO A 281 1.35 -32.35 -18.70
N LEU A 282 1.79 -32.53 -17.45
CA LEU A 282 1.88 -31.52 -16.41
C LEU A 282 3.27 -30.91 -16.42
N LEU A 283 3.37 -29.61 -16.67
CA LEU A 283 4.64 -28.92 -16.89
C LEU A 283 5.02 -28.06 -15.68
N SER A 284 6.33 -27.97 -15.44
CA SER A 284 6.96 -27.00 -14.54
C SER A 284 8.21 -26.41 -15.16
N VAL A 285 8.31 -25.08 -15.18
CA VAL A 285 9.48 -24.34 -15.67
C VAL A 285 10.18 -23.68 -14.50
N THR A 286 11.48 -23.96 -14.34
CA THR A 286 12.34 -23.35 -13.32
C THR A 286 13.62 -22.85 -13.99
N GLU A 287 14.49 -22.17 -13.24
CA GLU A 287 15.83 -21.78 -13.70
C GLU A 287 16.67 -22.97 -14.22
N ASN A 288 16.39 -24.19 -13.72
CA ASN A 288 17.12 -25.40 -14.09
C ASN A 288 16.59 -26.06 -15.38
N GLY A 289 15.45 -25.60 -15.91
CA GLY A 289 14.87 -26.13 -17.13
C GLY A 289 13.35 -26.36 -17.04
N LEU A 290 12.81 -26.91 -18.12
CA LEU A 290 11.41 -27.33 -18.26
C LEU A 290 11.30 -28.82 -17.94
N THR A 291 10.34 -29.19 -17.12
CA THR A 291 10.08 -30.57 -16.70
C THR A 291 8.63 -30.94 -16.92
N TRP A 292 8.35 -32.22 -17.17
CA TRP A 292 6.98 -32.73 -17.24
C TRP A 292 6.85 -34.17 -16.71
N ASN A 293 5.63 -34.60 -16.40
CA ASN A 293 5.38 -36.00 -16.03
C ASN A 293 5.31 -36.92 -17.26
N ALA A 294 5.67 -38.19 -17.06
CA ALA A 294 5.57 -39.20 -18.11
C ALA A 294 4.10 -39.49 -18.48
N VAL A 295 3.78 -39.47 -19.78
CA VAL A 295 2.45 -39.80 -20.30
C VAL A 295 2.42 -41.24 -20.79
N ASN A 296 1.56 -42.07 -20.19
CA ASN A 296 1.44 -43.48 -20.56
C ASN A 296 0.92 -43.64 -21.99
N GLY A 297 1.66 -44.36 -22.84
CA GLY A 297 1.36 -44.54 -24.25
C GLY A 297 1.96 -43.48 -25.19
N ALA A 298 2.72 -42.51 -24.65
CA ALA A 298 3.48 -41.57 -25.46
C ALA A 298 4.71 -42.24 -26.09
N ILE A 299 4.98 -41.93 -27.36
CA ILE A 299 6.16 -42.38 -28.11
C ILE A 299 7.26 -41.31 -28.21
N GLY A 300 6.98 -40.09 -27.72
CA GLY A 300 7.88 -38.95 -27.68
C GLY A 300 7.12 -37.68 -27.30
N TYR A 301 7.82 -36.55 -27.22
CA TYR A 301 7.22 -35.25 -26.93
C TYR A 301 7.71 -34.20 -27.91
N ASP A 302 6.81 -33.31 -28.35
CA ASP A 302 7.19 -32.09 -29.07
C ASP A 302 7.18 -30.92 -28.08
N VAL A 303 8.34 -30.29 -27.89
CA VAL A 303 8.59 -29.19 -26.96
C VAL A 303 8.75 -27.91 -27.77
N TYR A 304 7.98 -26.88 -27.43
CA TYR A 304 8.04 -25.56 -28.03
C TYR A 304 8.52 -24.55 -27.01
N VAL A 305 9.54 -23.78 -27.35
CA VAL A 305 10.07 -22.65 -26.55
C VAL A 305 9.98 -21.40 -27.42
N ASP A 306 9.11 -20.46 -27.04
CA ASP A 306 8.79 -19.25 -27.82
C ASP A 306 8.45 -19.52 -29.30
N GLY A 307 7.78 -20.65 -29.56
CA GLY A 307 7.40 -21.08 -30.90
C GLY A 307 8.45 -21.95 -31.63
N ASN A 308 9.69 -22.01 -31.13
CA ASN A 308 10.72 -22.92 -31.65
C ASN A 308 10.47 -24.34 -31.17
N VAL A 309 10.37 -25.31 -32.08
CA VAL A 309 10.08 -26.72 -31.76
C VAL A 309 11.33 -27.58 -31.68
N ASP A 310 11.35 -28.54 -30.75
CA ASP A 310 12.28 -29.65 -30.68
C ASP A 310 11.53 -30.93 -30.26
N SER A 311 11.97 -32.10 -30.73
CA SER A 311 11.36 -33.38 -30.39
C SER A 311 12.27 -34.16 -29.45
N VAL A 312 11.72 -34.63 -28.34
CA VAL A 312 12.44 -35.44 -27.35
C VAL A 312 11.86 -36.84 -27.22
N SER A 313 12.70 -37.79 -26.83
CA SER A 313 12.33 -39.20 -26.74
C SER A 313 11.36 -39.47 -25.58
N ALA A 314 10.56 -40.55 -25.65
CA ALA A 314 9.53 -40.86 -24.63
C ALA A 314 10.08 -41.03 -23.19
N GLY A 315 11.38 -41.32 -23.05
CA GLY A 315 12.06 -41.45 -21.76
C GLY A 315 12.64 -40.14 -21.21
N GLU A 316 12.73 -39.10 -22.04
CA GLU A 316 13.20 -37.77 -21.63
C GLU A 316 11.99 -36.96 -21.13
N ASN A 317 11.99 -36.65 -19.83
CA ASN A 317 10.91 -35.89 -19.16
C ASN A 317 11.41 -34.51 -18.68
N THR A 318 12.53 -34.08 -19.25
CA THR A 318 13.27 -32.89 -18.86
C THR A 318 13.86 -32.26 -20.11
N TYR A 319 13.81 -30.94 -20.18
CA TYR A 319 14.42 -30.14 -21.23
C TYR A 319 15.34 -29.12 -20.56
N SER A 320 16.64 -29.33 -20.71
CA SER A 320 17.67 -28.65 -19.92
C SER A 320 17.71 -27.14 -20.17
N SER A 321 18.15 -26.39 -19.17
CA SER A 321 18.35 -24.94 -19.27
C SER A 321 19.25 -24.54 -20.45
N GLU A 322 20.28 -25.32 -20.79
CA GLU A 322 21.14 -25.09 -21.95
C GLU A 322 20.36 -25.14 -23.28
N LYS A 323 19.45 -26.13 -23.43
CA LYS A 323 18.59 -26.26 -24.61
C LYS A 323 17.51 -25.17 -24.66
N ILE A 324 17.03 -24.72 -23.50
CA ILE A 324 16.11 -23.59 -23.40
C ILE A 324 16.82 -22.31 -23.83
N ALA A 325 17.99 -22.01 -23.25
CA ALA A 325 18.74 -20.78 -23.51
C ALA A 325 19.05 -20.58 -25.00
N ALA A 326 19.32 -21.66 -25.73
CA ALA A 326 19.53 -21.62 -27.18
C ALA A 326 18.27 -21.31 -28.02
N LYS A 327 17.08 -21.33 -27.40
CA LYS A 327 15.77 -21.19 -28.06
C LYS A 327 14.95 -19.99 -27.56
N LEU A 328 15.38 -19.33 -26.47
CA LEU A 328 14.72 -18.13 -25.94
C LEU A 328 14.86 -16.96 -26.92
N ASP A 329 13.77 -16.23 -27.15
CA ASP A 329 13.83 -14.95 -27.86
C ASP A 329 14.45 -13.89 -26.94
N ALA A 330 15.68 -13.47 -27.23
CA ALA A 330 16.41 -12.49 -26.42
C ALA A 330 15.72 -11.12 -26.29
N ASN A 331 14.71 -10.83 -27.12
CA ASN A 331 13.94 -9.58 -27.07
C ASN A 331 12.69 -9.68 -26.16
N LYS A 332 12.38 -10.87 -25.63
CA LYS A 332 11.25 -11.09 -24.72
C LYS A 332 11.72 -11.19 -23.27
N THR A 333 10.90 -10.66 -22.37
CA THR A 333 11.08 -10.81 -20.92
C THR A 333 10.19 -11.90 -20.33
N GLU A 334 9.13 -12.29 -21.04
CA GLU A 334 8.25 -13.40 -20.70
C GLU A 334 8.27 -14.41 -21.85
N HIS A 335 8.46 -15.68 -21.49
CA HIS A 335 8.69 -16.77 -22.43
C HIS A 335 7.63 -17.85 -22.28
N GLU A 336 7.17 -18.39 -23.39
CA GLU A 336 6.15 -19.45 -23.46
C GLU A 336 6.80 -20.82 -23.70
N PHE A 337 6.40 -21.80 -22.90
CA PHE A 337 6.81 -23.19 -22.99
C PHE A 337 5.60 -24.06 -23.23
N LYS A 338 5.60 -24.83 -24.32
CA LYS A 338 4.48 -25.70 -24.67
C LYS A 338 4.97 -27.12 -24.94
N VAL A 339 4.30 -28.14 -24.40
CA VAL A 339 4.65 -29.55 -24.64
C VAL A 339 3.43 -30.33 -25.10
N VAL A 340 3.62 -31.17 -26.11
CA VAL A 340 2.63 -32.09 -26.67
C VAL A 340 3.17 -33.52 -26.57
N ALA A 341 2.43 -34.42 -25.91
CA ALA A 341 2.77 -35.84 -25.88
C ALA A 341 2.31 -36.52 -27.18
N LYS A 342 3.22 -37.22 -27.85
CA LYS A 342 2.97 -37.84 -29.15
C LYS A 342 2.41 -39.25 -28.98
N GLY A 343 1.24 -39.50 -29.56
CA GLY A 343 0.64 -40.83 -29.63
C GLY A 343 1.18 -41.64 -30.80
N ALA A 344 0.76 -42.90 -30.90
CA ALA A 344 1.13 -43.78 -32.02
C ALA A 344 0.69 -43.21 -33.39
N THR A 345 -0.34 -42.36 -33.40
CA THR A 345 -0.83 -41.61 -34.57
C THR A 345 -1.14 -40.17 -34.15
N ALA A 346 -1.14 -39.22 -35.11
CA ALA A 346 -1.30 -37.80 -34.82
C ALA A 346 -2.65 -37.44 -34.15
N ASP A 347 -3.73 -38.19 -34.44
CA ASP A 347 -5.04 -38.06 -33.79
C ASP A 347 -5.05 -38.54 -32.33
N LYS A 348 -3.99 -39.23 -31.89
CA LYS A 348 -3.78 -39.69 -30.53
C LYS A 348 -2.87 -38.79 -29.72
N ASN A 349 -2.30 -37.74 -30.32
CA ASN A 349 -1.51 -36.76 -29.58
C ASN A 349 -2.36 -36.12 -28.48
N SER A 350 -1.69 -35.74 -27.38
CA SER A 350 -2.34 -34.95 -26.34
C SER A 350 -2.69 -33.56 -26.85
N ASP A 351 -3.58 -32.88 -26.14
CA ASP A 351 -3.64 -31.43 -26.25
C ASP A 351 -2.37 -30.81 -25.68
N ALA A 352 -2.11 -29.56 -26.04
CA ALA A 352 -0.89 -28.87 -25.68
C ALA A 352 -0.99 -28.33 -24.24
N ALA A 353 0.02 -28.63 -23.42
CA ALA A 353 0.17 -28.02 -22.11
C ALA A 353 1.13 -26.84 -22.20
N VAL A 354 0.74 -25.68 -21.64
CA VAL A 354 1.47 -24.41 -21.77
C VAL A 354 1.87 -23.85 -20.40
N ARG A 355 3.08 -23.32 -20.27
CA ARG A 355 3.61 -22.64 -19.08
C ARG A 355 4.43 -21.41 -19.47
N TYR A 356 4.59 -20.51 -18.52
CA TYR A 356 5.27 -19.22 -18.74
C TYR A 356 6.38 -19.00 -17.73
N TYR A 357 7.47 -18.38 -18.16
CA TYR A 357 8.58 -17.95 -17.30
C TYR A 357 8.96 -16.51 -17.58
N THR A 358 9.18 -15.72 -16.53
CA THR A 358 9.60 -14.31 -16.64
C THR A 358 11.08 -14.21 -16.31
N TYR A 359 11.89 -13.80 -17.28
CA TYR A 359 13.32 -13.60 -17.13
C TYR A 359 13.63 -12.27 -16.42
N ASN A 360 14.59 -12.27 -15.48
CA ASN A 360 14.99 -11.11 -14.67
C ASN A 360 13.83 -10.40 -13.94
N ALA A 361 12.87 -11.13 -13.36
CA ALA A 361 11.84 -10.53 -12.51
C ALA A 361 12.37 -10.21 -11.11
N LEU A 362 12.01 -9.04 -10.57
CA LEU A 362 12.23 -8.74 -9.16
C LEU A 362 11.29 -9.58 -8.28
N ALA A 363 11.77 -9.97 -7.09
CA ALA A 363 10.89 -10.56 -6.08
C ALA A 363 9.78 -9.58 -5.69
N ARG A 364 8.63 -10.11 -5.29
CA ARG A 364 7.48 -9.32 -4.84
C ARG A 364 7.74 -8.71 -3.47
N VAL A 365 7.41 -7.43 -3.37
CA VAL A 365 7.43 -6.70 -2.10
C VAL A 365 6.40 -7.32 -1.16
N SER A 366 6.83 -7.68 0.05
CA SER A 366 6.01 -8.37 1.05
C SER A 366 6.35 -7.90 2.47
N ARG A 367 5.74 -8.52 3.48
CA ARG A 367 5.96 -8.24 4.92
C ARG A 367 5.58 -6.83 5.36
N PHE A 368 4.41 -6.41 4.94
CA PHE A 368 3.87 -5.14 5.37
C PHE A 368 3.53 -5.17 6.86
N SER A 369 3.84 -4.08 7.56
CA SER A 369 3.35 -3.85 8.92
C SER A 369 3.17 -2.37 9.17
N VAL A 370 2.27 -2.03 10.10
CA VAL A 370 2.12 -0.65 10.58
C VAL A 370 2.51 -0.60 12.05
N VAL A 371 3.54 0.19 12.35
CA VAL A 371 4.00 0.42 13.72
C VAL A 371 4.02 1.93 13.95
N ASN A 372 3.32 2.42 14.98
CA ASN A 372 3.29 3.85 15.33
C ASN A 372 2.93 4.79 14.13
N SER A 373 1.93 4.42 13.33
CA SER A 373 1.52 5.16 12.13
C SER A 373 2.60 5.26 11.04
N MET A 374 3.52 4.31 11.00
CA MET A 374 4.50 4.11 9.94
C MET A 374 4.20 2.79 9.23
N LEU A 375 3.86 2.85 7.94
CA LEU A 375 3.89 1.68 7.07
C LEU A 375 5.33 1.25 6.89
N THR A 376 5.61 -0.05 6.98
CA THR A 376 6.92 -0.65 6.71
C THR A 376 6.74 -1.91 5.87
N PHE A 377 7.74 -2.27 5.07
CA PHE A 377 7.77 -3.50 4.28
C PHE A 377 9.21 -4.02 4.11
N GLU A 378 9.39 -5.25 3.62
CA GLU A 378 10.71 -5.81 3.36
C GLU A 378 11.27 -5.36 2.00
N GLY A 379 12.56 -5.00 1.98
CA GLY A 379 13.24 -4.63 0.74
C GLY A 379 13.50 -5.83 -0.17
N VAL A 380 13.27 -5.64 -1.46
CA VAL A 380 13.55 -6.61 -2.52
C VAL A 380 14.99 -6.48 -2.99
N GLU A 381 15.68 -7.62 -3.12
CA GLU A 381 17.04 -7.68 -3.67
C GLU A 381 17.08 -7.15 -5.12
N ASN A 382 18.16 -6.45 -5.49
CA ASN A 382 18.34 -5.75 -6.77
C ASN A 382 17.42 -4.54 -7.04
N ALA A 383 16.33 -4.36 -6.31
CA ALA A 383 15.48 -3.17 -6.42
C ALA A 383 16.29 -1.88 -6.18
N LYS A 384 16.10 -0.88 -7.06
CA LYS A 384 16.73 0.44 -6.98
C LYS A 384 15.78 1.51 -6.49
N GLU A 385 14.48 1.32 -6.71
CA GLU A 385 13.44 2.28 -6.35
C GLU A 385 12.11 1.57 -6.01
N TYR A 386 11.35 2.15 -5.08
CA TYR A 386 9.99 1.74 -4.73
C TYR A 386 8.99 2.87 -5.01
N TYR A 387 7.78 2.49 -5.41
CA TYR A 387 6.64 3.38 -5.62
C TYR A 387 5.47 2.89 -4.80
N LEU A 388 4.82 3.77 -4.05
CA LEU A 388 3.70 3.46 -3.16
C LEU A 388 2.40 4.07 -3.69
N THR A 389 1.36 3.25 -3.67
CA THR A 389 -0.02 3.68 -3.86
C THR A 389 -0.82 3.42 -2.58
N ILE A 390 -1.60 4.40 -2.13
CA ILE A 390 -2.40 4.31 -0.89
C ILE A 390 -3.84 4.71 -1.20
N VAL A 391 -4.79 3.88 -0.78
CA VAL A 391 -6.23 4.22 -0.80
C VAL A 391 -6.70 4.39 0.64
N CYS A 392 -6.90 5.64 1.04
CA CYS A 392 -7.39 6.01 2.38
C CYS A 392 -8.78 6.66 2.31
N GLY A 393 -9.38 6.98 3.45
CA GLY A 393 -10.74 7.53 3.54
C GLY A 393 -10.91 8.96 3.05
N ASN A 394 -9.81 9.69 2.85
CA ASN A 394 -9.85 11.03 2.31
C ASN A 394 -9.72 11.00 0.78
N ALA A 395 -10.81 11.28 0.07
CA ALA A 395 -10.86 11.25 -1.40
C ALA A 395 -9.98 12.33 -2.08
N ASP A 396 -9.66 13.41 -1.37
CA ASP A 396 -8.74 14.46 -1.86
C ASP A 396 -7.26 14.08 -1.64
N HIS A 397 -6.98 13.06 -0.83
CA HIS A 397 -5.64 12.59 -0.51
C HIS A 397 -5.19 11.51 -1.50
N LYS A 398 -4.53 11.94 -2.58
CA LYS A 398 -4.04 11.03 -3.62
C LYS A 398 -2.61 10.58 -3.34
N HIS A 399 -2.43 9.28 -3.15
CA HIS A 399 -1.13 8.62 -3.15
C HIS A 399 -1.11 7.66 -4.31
N GLU A 400 -0.80 8.16 -5.49
CA GLU A 400 -0.65 7.31 -6.67
C GLU A 400 0.79 7.40 -7.13
N ASN A 401 1.47 6.25 -7.16
CA ASN A 401 2.84 6.15 -7.65
C ASN A 401 3.82 7.10 -6.91
N VAL A 402 3.71 7.21 -5.59
CA VAL A 402 4.59 8.02 -4.75
C VAL A 402 5.97 7.37 -4.71
N SER A 403 7.01 8.02 -5.25
CA SER A 403 8.38 7.49 -5.16
C SER A 403 8.88 7.53 -3.72
N LEU A 404 9.34 6.38 -3.23
CA LEU A 404 9.99 6.23 -1.93
C LEU A 404 11.53 6.21 -2.05
N GLY A 405 12.06 6.28 -3.28
CA GLY A 405 13.47 5.96 -3.51
C GLY A 405 13.79 4.55 -3.01
N LYS A 406 14.79 4.41 -2.13
CA LYS A 406 15.16 3.14 -1.50
C LYS A 406 14.51 2.90 -0.14
N ASN A 407 13.65 3.81 0.33
CA ASN A 407 13.03 3.66 1.64
C ASN A 407 12.00 2.53 1.62
N THR A 408 11.97 1.75 2.68
CA THR A 408 11.02 0.65 2.88
C THR A 408 9.97 0.99 3.95
N PHE A 409 9.72 2.28 4.14
CA PHE A 409 8.76 2.79 5.11
C PHE A 409 8.10 4.09 4.62
N TYR A 410 6.90 4.38 5.13
CA TYR A 410 6.14 5.59 4.81
C TYR A 410 5.22 6.05 5.96
N PRO A 411 5.24 7.34 6.34
CA PRO A 411 4.37 7.84 7.41
C PRO A 411 2.92 7.96 6.91
N ILE A 412 1.99 7.36 7.65
CA ILE A 412 0.56 7.33 7.30
C ILE A 412 -0.31 8.16 8.26
N SER A 413 0.31 9.04 9.05
CA SER A 413 -0.40 9.86 10.05
C SER A 413 -1.45 10.81 9.44
N GLY A 414 -1.30 11.18 8.17
CA GLY A 414 -2.27 11.98 7.42
C GLY A 414 -3.34 11.17 6.69
N CYS A 415 -3.27 9.82 6.72
CA CYS A 415 -4.24 8.96 6.04
C CYS A 415 -5.45 8.68 6.93
N GLU A 416 -6.65 9.03 6.44
CA GLU A 416 -7.89 8.76 7.16
C GLU A 416 -8.32 7.30 7.01
N MET A 417 -8.89 6.73 8.08
CA MET A 417 -9.41 5.37 8.05
C MET A 417 -10.67 5.33 7.17
N LYS A 418 -10.80 4.30 6.33
CA LYS A 418 -12.02 4.02 5.55
C LYS A 418 -12.60 2.67 5.94
N GLU A 419 -13.86 2.43 5.59
CA GLU A 419 -14.48 1.11 5.67
C GLU A 419 -13.61 0.07 4.95
N GLY A 420 -13.30 -1.04 5.62
CA GLY A 420 -12.36 -2.07 5.14
C GLY A 420 -10.87 -1.79 5.41
N GLY A 421 -10.52 -0.62 5.94
CA GLY A 421 -9.15 -0.22 6.27
C GLY A 421 -8.43 0.51 5.14
N ILE A 422 -7.25 1.07 5.45
CA ILE A 422 -6.38 1.73 4.47
C ILE A 422 -5.67 0.67 3.63
N GLU A 423 -5.65 0.87 2.31
CA GLU A 423 -5.02 -0.05 1.37
C GLU A 423 -3.65 0.47 0.92
N PHE A 424 -2.68 -0.44 0.80
CA PHE A 424 -1.32 -0.12 0.36
C PHE A 424 -0.87 -1.09 -0.74
N VAL A 425 -0.31 -0.54 -1.82
CA VAL A 425 0.33 -1.30 -2.91
C VAL A 425 1.70 -0.70 -3.18
N VAL A 426 2.75 -1.53 -3.18
CA VAL A 426 4.13 -1.10 -3.46
C VAL A 426 4.66 -1.76 -4.73
N THR A 427 5.25 -0.97 -5.62
CA THR A 427 5.94 -1.43 -6.82
C THR A 427 7.44 -1.26 -6.67
N ALA A 428 8.23 -2.32 -6.85
CA ALA A 428 9.69 -2.28 -6.91
C ALA A 428 10.18 -2.22 -8.36
N LYS A 429 11.20 -1.39 -8.63
CA LYS A 429 11.82 -1.23 -9.96
C LYS A 429 13.35 -1.29 -9.89
N ALA A 430 13.97 -1.78 -10.97
CA ALA A 430 15.42 -1.79 -11.18
C ALA A 430 15.74 -1.85 -12.67
N ASP A 431 16.87 -1.26 -13.08
CA ASP A 431 17.33 -1.29 -14.47
C ASP A 431 17.65 -2.72 -14.93
N GLY A 432 17.08 -3.14 -16.07
CA GLY A 432 17.29 -4.48 -16.62
C GLY A 432 16.50 -5.60 -15.94
N TYR A 433 15.59 -5.26 -15.02
CA TYR A 433 14.67 -6.19 -14.37
C TYR A 433 13.21 -5.86 -14.69
N VAL A 434 12.35 -6.87 -14.74
CA VAL A 434 10.89 -6.69 -14.75
C VAL A 434 10.44 -6.24 -13.36
N SER A 435 9.66 -5.15 -13.31
CA SER A 435 9.16 -4.57 -12.06
C SER A 435 8.21 -5.53 -11.34
N SER A 436 8.21 -5.48 -10.02
CA SER A 436 7.33 -6.31 -9.19
C SER A 436 6.34 -5.45 -8.41
N VAL A 437 5.09 -5.92 -8.31
CA VAL A 437 3.99 -5.23 -7.61
C VAL A 437 3.53 -6.11 -6.45
N SER A 438 3.43 -5.52 -5.26
CA SER A 438 2.95 -6.20 -4.06
C SER A 438 1.47 -6.58 -4.17
N ARG A 439 1.03 -7.47 -3.28
CA ARG A 439 -0.40 -7.56 -2.96
C ARG A 439 -0.87 -6.29 -2.27
N THR A 440 -2.18 -6.05 -2.31
CA THR A 440 -2.80 -5.03 -1.48
C THR A 440 -2.69 -5.44 -0.01
N PHE A 441 -1.98 -4.63 0.77
CA PHE A 441 -1.97 -4.75 2.23
C PHE A 441 -3.06 -3.86 2.83
N TYR A 442 -3.85 -4.41 3.75
CA TYR A 442 -4.95 -3.72 4.41
C TYR A 442 -4.59 -3.42 5.87
N TYR A 443 -4.68 -2.16 6.26
CA TYR A 443 -4.57 -1.75 7.67
C TYR A 443 -5.93 -1.27 8.17
N ASN A 444 -6.60 -2.10 8.96
CA ASN A 444 -7.91 -1.79 9.54
C ASN A 444 -7.81 -1.75 11.08
N ARG A 445 -8.36 -0.69 11.69
CA ARG A 445 -8.60 -0.60 13.13
C ARG A 445 -10.10 -0.43 13.35
N GLU A 446 -10.72 -1.32 14.10
CA GLU A 446 -12.16 -1.30 14.35
C GLU A 446 -12.44 -1.21 15.85
N LEU A 447 -13.42 -0.39 16.24
CA LEU A 447 -13.91 -0.34 17.62
C LEU A 447 -14.83 -1.53 17.90
N ALA A 448 -14.80 -2.02 19.15
CA ALA A 448 -15.72 -3.08 19.55
C ALA A 448 -17.18 -2.62 19.47
N LYS A 449 -18.06 -3.52 19.04
CA LYS A 449 -19.51 -3.27 18.99
C LYS A 449 -20.09 -3.15 20.40
N ILE A 450 -21.16 -2.37 20.55
CA ILE A 450 -21.99 -2.38 21.75
C ILE A 450 -22.85 -3.66 21.73
N ASP A 451 -22.57 -4.57 22.65
CA ASP A 451 -23.22 -5.88 22.70
C ASP A 451 -24.67 -5.81 23.24
N GLU A 452 -24.94 -4.90 24.17
CA GLU A 452 -26.22 -4.84 24.88
C GLU A 452 -26.65 -3.40 25.21
N LEU A 453 -27.94 -3.13 25.01
CA LEU A 453 -28.62 -1.88 25.40
C LEU A 453 -29.66 -2.21 26.49
N THR A 454 -29.65 -1.44 27.58
CA THR A 454 -30.61 -1.59 28.68
C THR A 454 -31.53 -0.37 28.77
N TYR A 455 -32.85 -0.58 28.81
CA TYR A 455 -33.83 0.48 29.04
C TYR A 455 -34.40 0.39 30.46
N ASP A 456 -34.33 1.50 31.18
CA ASP A 456 -34.95 1.69 32.49
C ASP A 456 -36.25 2.47 32.31
N ALA A 457 -37.39 1.84 32.60
CA ALA A 457 -38.72 2.42 32.38
C ALA A 457 -39.08 3.53 33.38
N ASP A 458 -38.55 3.48 34.61
CA ASP A 458 -38.85 4.46 35.65
C ASP A 458 -38.17 5.81 35.35
N THR A 459 -36.94 5.74 34.85
CA THR A 459 -36.14 6.91 34.47
C THR A 459 -36.19 7.24 32.97
N GLN A 460 -36.86 6.38 32.19
CA GLN A 460 -36.96 6.44 30.72
C GLN A 460 -35.61 6.63 30.04
N THR A 461 -34.59 5.89 30.47
CA THR A 461 -33.21 6.07 30.03
C THR A 461 -32.65 4.78 29.44
N VAL A 462 -31.99 4.89 28.28
CA VAL A 462 -31.22 3.81 27.67
C VAL A 462 -29.77 3.91 28.11
N SER A 463 -29.11 2.80 28.42
CA SER A 463 -27.70 2.75 28.84
C SER A 463 -26.94 1.56 28.25
N TRP A 464 -25.62 1.67 28.15
CA TRP A 464 -24.72 0.65 27.62
C TRP A 464 -23.37 0.64 28.34
N LYS A 465 -22.58 -0.42 28.13
CA LYS A 465 -21.20 -0.50 28.66
C LYS A 465 -20.25 0.34 27.82
N ALA A 466 -19.32 1.03 28.47
CA ALA A 466 -18.26 1.76 27.78
C ALA A 466 -17.40 0.82 26.91
N ILE A 467 -17.16 1.23 25.67
CA ILE A 467 -16.28 0.55 24.73
C ILE A 467 -14.84 1.05 24.92
N PRO A 468 -13.85 0.16 25.11
CA PRO A 468 -12.44 0.54 25.14
C PRO A 468 -12.03 1.30 23.89
N ASP A 469 -11.13 2.27 24.04
CA ASP A 469 -10.68 3.21 23.01
C ASP A 469 -11.75 4.18 22.47
N ALA A 470 -13.04 3.99 22.78
CA ALA A 470 -14.10 4.90 22.36
C ALA A 470 -14.01 6.27 23.06
N MET A 471 -13.76 7.33 22.30
CA MET A 471 -13.74 8.71 22.79
C MET A 471 -15.14 9.35 22.84
N ALA A 472 -16.08 8.88 22.02
CA ALA A 472 -17.46 9.36 22.03
C ALA A 472 -18.48 8.34 21.50
N TYR A 473 -19.77 8.68 21.59
CA TYR A 473 -20.88 7.91 21.02
C TYR A 473 -21.77 8.79 20.14
N ILE A 474 -22.21 8.24 19.00
CA ILE A 474 -23.22 8.86 18.13
C ILE A 474 -24.55 8.16 18.35
N VAL A 475 -25.58 8.95 18.65
CA VAL A 475 -26.95 8.46 18.85
C VAL A 475 -27.89 8.95 17.75
N THR A 476 -28.84 8.10 17.39
CA THR A 476 -29.99 8.42 16.54
C THR A 476 -31.26 8.00 17.26
N VAL A 477 -32.24 8.89 17.34
CA VAL A 477 -33.51 8.67 18.03
C VAL A 477 -34.66 9.09 17.13
N LYS A 478 -35.64 8.21 16.94
CA LYS A 478 -36.87 8.49 16.19
C LYS A 478 -38.08 8.35 17.10
N CYS A 479 -38.70 9.47 17.45
CA CYS A 479 -39.93 9.52 18.24
C CYS A 479 -41.17 9.49 17.33
N GLY A 480 -42.38 9.49 17.91
CA GLY A 480 -43.65 9.48 17.15
C GLY A 480 -43.95 10.78 16.41
N ASP A 481 -43.23 11.85 16.74
CA ASP A 481 -43.29 13.16 16.10
C ASP A 481 -41.88 13.77 15.98
N ASN A 482 -41.82 15.03 15.51
CA ASN A 482 -40.57 15.78 15.42
C ASN A 482 -40.17 16.44 16.75
N SER A 483 -40.81 16.12 17.88
CA SER A 483 -40.57 16.83 19.15
C SER A 483 -39.20 16.51 19.75
N HIS A 484 -38.60 15.35 19.48
CA HIS A 484 -37.24 15.03 19.94
C HIS A 484 -36.53 14.02 19.04
N THR A 485 -36.90 13.99 17.76
CA THR A 485 -36.23 13.15 16.78
C THR A 485 -34.85 13.73 16.49
N VAL A 486 -33.82 12.90 16.63
CA VAL A 486 -32.41 13.25 16.48
C VAL A 486 -31.80 12.32 15.45
N GLU A 487 -31.36 12.85 14.31
CA GLU A 487 -30.84 12.00 13.23
C GLU A 487 -29.42 11.50 13.49
N LYS A 488 -28.50 12.34 14.01
CA LYS A 488 -27.18 11.95 14.52
C LYS A 488 -26.69 13.00 15.52
N THR A 489 -26.41 12.61 16.76
CA THR A 489 -25.83 13.53 17.75
C THR A 489 -24.69 12.87 18.50
N ASN A 490 -23.59 13.60 18.64
CA ASN A 490 -22.47 13.21 19.48
C ASN A 490 -22.76 13.60 20.93
N ILE A 491 -22.76 12.61 21.82
CA ILE A 491 -23.04 12.80 23.25
C ILE A 491 -21.78 12.71 24.13
N GLY A 492 -20.60 12.81 23.50
CA GLY A 492 -19.31 12.62 24.18
C GLY A 492 -19.17 11.20 24.71
N ASN A 493 -18.51 11.06 25.86
CA ASN A 493 -18.27 9.76 26.51
C ASN A 493 -19.44 9.27 27.38
N ALA A 494 -20.60 9.92 27.30
CA ALA A 494 -21.80 9.50 28.02
C ALA A 494 -22.21 8.09 27.56
N THR A 495 -22.56 7.24 28.52
CA THR A 495 -22.96 5.84 28.29
C THR A 495 -24.46 5.62 28.53
N SER A 496 -25.23 6.70 28.46
CA SER A 496 -26.67 6.70 28.63
C SER A 496 -27.35 7.86 27.91
N TYR A 497 -28.62 7.69 27.53
CA TYR A 497 -29.44 8.70 26.86
C TYR A 497 -30.90 8.63 27.32
N THR A 498 -31.52 9.77 27.64
CA THR A 498 -32.91 9.84 28.12
C THR A 498 -33.91 9.96 26.98
N LEU A 499 -34.98 9.15 27.02
CA LEU A 499 -36.09 9.15 26.07
C LEU A 499 -37.35 9.84 26.61
N LYS A 500 -37.29 10.47 27.79
CA LYS A 500 -38.46 11.11 28.41
C LYS A 500 -39.10 12.21 27.55
N TYR A 501 -38.30 12.88 26.72
CA TYR A 501 -38.74 13.93 25.81
C TYR A 501 -39.30 13.41 24.47
N CYS A 502 -39.19 12.11 24.18
CA CYS A 502 -39.81 11.54 22.98
C CYS A 502 -41.31 11.36 23.18
N SER A 503 -42.09 11.80 22.19
CA SER A 503 -43.50 11.40 22.04
C SER A 503 -43.63 9.93 21.67
N PRO A 504 -44.70 9.26 22.13
CA PRO A 504 -44.97 7.85 21.83
C PRO A 504 -45.15 7.63 20.33
N ALA A 505 -44.60 6.54 19.79
CA ALA A 505 -44.60 6.22 18.37
C ALA A 505 -45.35 4.91 18.09
N GLU A 506 -46.08 4.85 16.98
CA GLU A 506 -46.63 3.59 16.49
C GLU A 506 -45.49 2.65 16.05
N GLY A 507 -45.34 1.51 16.71
CA GLY A 507 -44.20 0.59 16.54
C GLY A 507 -42.97 0.93 17.39
N GLY A 508 -43.15 1.75 18.44
CA GLY A 508 -42.13 2.06 19.44
C GLY A 508 -41.12 3.13 19.02
N ILE A 509 -40.51 3.78 20.01
CA ILE A 509 -39.41 4.74 19.79
C ILE A 509 -38.19 3.94 19.36
N LYS A 510 -37.57 4.34 18.23
CA LYS A 510 -36.35 3.69 17.74
C LYS A 510 -35.13 4.44 18.23
N PHE A 511 -34.25 3.75 18.94
CA PHE A 511 -32.98 4.25 19.42
C PHE A 511 -31.85 3.45 18.79
N SER A 512 -30.79 4.13 18.35
CA SER A 512 -29.54 3.46 17.95
C SER A 512 -28.32 4.23 18.42
N VAL A 513 -27.24 3.50 18.66
CA VAL A 513 -25.97 4.08 19.14
C VAL A 513 -24.77 3.27 18.62
N TYR A 514 -23.69 3.98 18.29
CA TYR A 514 -22.39 3.36 18.00
C TYR A 514 -21.23 4.18 18.58
N PRO A 515 -20.14 3.52 19.00
CA PRO A 515 -18.94 4.20 19.49
C PRO A 515 -18.17 4.80 18.31
N VAL A 516 -17.51 5.94 18.54
CA VAL A 516 -16.66 6.61 17.56
C VAL A 516 -15.33 7.01 18.18
N THR A 517 -14.26 6.88 17.40
CA THR A 517 -12.90 7.35 17.75
C THR A 517 -12.14 7.64 16.48
N LYS A 518 -11.39 8.73 16.50
CA LYS A 518 -10.59 9.15 15.36
C LYS A 518 -9.55 8.08 15.01
N GLY A 519 -9.47 7.73 13.73
CA GLY A 519 -8.54 6.72 13.23
C GLY A 519 -9.00 5.27 13.46
N TYR A 520 -10.25 5.06 13.87
CA TYR A 520 -10.90 3.76 13.94
C TYR A 520 -12.17 3.75 13.09
N ASN A 521 -12.45 2.61 12.48
CA ASN A 521 -13.76 2.31 11.93
C ASN A 521 -14.76 2.06 13.06
N SER A 522 -15.94 2.65 12.90
CA SER A 522 -17.04 2.45 13.82
C SER A 522 -17.79 1.17 13.44
N PRO A 523 -18.16 0.32 14.40
CA PRO A 523 -18.94 -0.88 14.13
C PRO A 523 -20.38 -0.52 13.77
N ALA A 524 -21.15 -1.52 13.31
CA ALA A 524 -22.58 -1.36 13.13
C ALA A 524 -23.28 -0.91 14.43
N ALA A 525 -24.27 -0.03 14.31
CA ALA A 525 -25.00 0.49 15.45
C ALA A 525 -25.73 -0.61 16.23
N ALA A 526 -25.75 -0.48 17.56
CA ALA A 526 -26.67 -1.21 18.40
C ALA A 526 -28.03 -0.50 18.37
N GLU A 527 -29.10 -1.26 18.24
CA GLU A 527 -30.46 -0.74 18.10
C GLU A 527 -31.37 -1.27 19.20
N LEU A 528 -32.31 -0.43 19.65
CA LEU A 528 -33.34 -0.78 20.61
C LEU A 528 -34.67 -0.10 20.23
N THR A 529 -35.76 -0.85 20.30
CA THR A 529 -37.12 -0.30 20.18
C THR A 529 -37.78 -0.28 21.56
N VAL A 530 -38.24 0.90 21.98
CA VAL A 530 -38.87 1.12 23.29
C VAL A 530 -40.34 1.45 23.10
N GLU A 531 -41.21 0.61 23.66
CA GLU A 531 -42.63 0.89 23.74
C GLU A 531 -42.92 1.87 24.88
N LYS A 532 -43.47 3.03 24.55
CA LYS A 532 -43.85 4.09 25.48
C LYS A 532 -45.26 4.56 25.14
N ALA A 533 -46.14 4.62 26.15
CA ALA A 533 -47.50 5.13 26.03
C ALA A 533 -47.68 6.54 26.63
N GLU A 534 -46.77 6.94 27.52
CA GLU A 534 -46.77 8.26 28.14
C GLU A 534 -46.47 9.37 27.12
N LEU A 535 -47.08 10.54 27.30
CA LEU A 535 -46.74 11.74 26.53
C LEU A 535 -45.25 12.13 26.70
N ALA A 536 -44.74 12.95 25.79
CA ALA A 536 -43.43 13.57 25.97
C ALA A 536 -43.42 14.48 27.21
N THR A 537 -42.33 14.43 27.97
CA THR A 537 -42.08 15.42 29.03
C THR A 537 -41.88 16.81 28.41
N PRO A 538 -42.50 17.87 28.94
CA PRO A 538 -42.32 19.22 28.40
C PRO A 538 -40.85 19.66 28.43
N ARG A 539 -40.44 20.43 27.42
CA ARG A 539 -39.05 20.88 27.20
C ARG A 539 -38.99 22.36 26.83
N ASP A 540 -37.76 22.87 26.73
CA ASP A 540 -37.45 24.28 26.42
C ASP A 540 -38.15 25.24 27.38
N VAL A 541 -38.16 24.87 28.67
CA VAL A 541 -38.81 25.65 29.72
C VAL A 541 -37.98 26.90 30.00
N THR A 542 -38.55 28.07 29.72
CA THR A 542 -37.88 29.36 29.82
C THR A 542 -38.66 30.31 30.71
N LEU A 543 -37.94 31.14 31.47
CA LEU A 543 -38.50 32.20 32.29
C LEU A 543 -38.04 33.55 31.75
N THR A 544 -38.98 34.45 31.43
CA THR A 544 -38.70 35.83 31.02
C THR A 544 -39.49 36.79 31.91
N GLY A 545 -38.79 37.55 32.76
CA GLY A 545 -39.42 38.31 33.84
C GLY A 545 -40.13 37.37 34.82
N THR A 546 -41.46 37.37 34.81
CA THR A 546 -42.33 36.49 35.61
C THR A 546 -43.11 35.46 34.78
N THR A 547 -42.94 35.46 33.44
CA THR A 547 -43.64 34.56 32.53
C THR A 547 -42.81 33.31 32.26
N LEU A 548 -43.32 32.16 32.69
CA LEU A 548 -42.78 30.85 32.36
C LEU A 548 -43.41 30.38 31.04
N SER A 549 -42.62 29.82 30.12
CA SER A 549 -43.11 29.24 28.86
C SER A 549 -42.37 27.96 28.49
N TRP A 550 -43.01 27.09 27.70
CA TRP A 550 -42.47 25.79 27.28
C TRP A 550 -42.95 25.39 25.89
N THR A 551 -42.31 24.39 25.29
CA THR A 551 -42.73 23.84 23.99
C THR A 551 -43.99 22.98 24.15
N ALA A 552 -44.96 23.16 23.24
CA ALA A 552 -46.19 22.38 23.21
C ALA A 552 -45.92 20.88 23.04
N VAL A 553 -46.55 20.04 23.87
CA VAL A 553 -46.52 18.58 23.80
C VAL A 553 -47.75 18.08 23.02
N PRO A 554 -47.57 17.39 21.88
CA PRO A 554 -48.69 16.83 21.12
C PRO A 554 -49.53 15.85 21.94
N GLY A 555 -50.86 15.99 21.87
CA GLY A 555 -51.81 15.16 22.62
C GLY A 555 -52.07 15.59 24.07
N ALA A 556 -51.34 16.57 24.60
CA ALA A 556 -51.61 17.15 25.91
C ALA A 556 -52.95 17.91 25.92
N LYS A 557 -53.76 17.70 26.95
CA LYS A 557 -55.02 18.44 27.20
C LYS A 557 -54.84 19.60 28.19
N ALA A 558 -53.81 19.51 29.04
CA ALA A 558 -53.41 20.52 29.99
C ALA A 558 -51.95 20.29 30.40
N TYR A 559 -51.40 21.21 31.17
CA TYR A 559 -50.12 21.04 31.87
C TYR A 559 -50.33 21.23 33.36
N GLU A 560 -49.60 20.46 34.15
CA GLU A 560 -49.45 20.73 35.59
C GLU A 560 -48.07 21.31 35.82
N VAL A 561 -48.06 22.53 36.35
CA VAL A 561 -46.85 23.27 36.71
C VAL A 561 -46.79 23.31 38.23
N LYS A 562 -45.86 22.56 38.81
CA LYS A 562 -45.59 22.61 40.24
C LYS A 562 -44.56 23.69 40.50
N VAL A 563 -44.95 24.71 41.27
CA VAL A 563 -44.10 25.84 41.64
C VAL A 563 -43.89 25.84 43.14
N THR A 564 -42.65 26.04 43.58
CA THR A 564 -42.29 26.27 44.99
C THR A 564 -41.45 27.53 45.13
N GLY A 565 -41.42 28.16 46.31
CA GLY A 565 -40.68 29.41 46.56
C GLY A 565 -41.50 30.69 46.40
N THR A 566 -42.83 30.57 46.33
CA THR A 566 -43.79 31.66 46.20
C THR A 566 -44.74 31.70 47.40
N ALA A 567 -45.50 32.79 47.56
CA ALA A 567 -46.53 32.85 48.61
C ALA A 567 -47.68 31.84 48.42
N ALA A 568 -47.76 31.15 47.28
CA ALA A 568 -48.81 30.22 46.89
C ALA A 568 -48.24 28.91 46.29
N ASP A 569 -47.28 28.30 46.99
CA ASP A 569 -46.68 27.03 46.59
C ASP A 569 -47.73 25.95 46.33
N GLY A 570 -47.58 25.22 45.22
CA GLY A 570 -48.57 24.23 44.81
C GLY A 570 -48.46 23.81 43.34
N VAL A 571 -49.42 23.00 42.91
CA VAL A 571 -49.58 22.58 41.52
C VAL A 571 -50.64 23.45 40.86
N LYS A 572 -50.25 24.15 39.79
CA LYS A 572 -51.13 24.96 38.94
C LYS A 572 -51.45 24.17 37.68
N THR A 573 -52.73 23.99 37.37
CA THR A 573 -53.16 23.43 36.08
C THR A 573 -53.31 24.56 35.07
N VAL A 574 -52.68 24.40 33.91
CA VAL A 574 -52.70 25.34 32.79
C VAL A 574 -53.37 24.66 31.60
N THR A 575 -54.51 25.19 31.15
CA THR A 575 -55.32 24.66 30.04
C THR A 575 -55.17 25.54 28.81
N ASP A 576 -54.95 24.93 27.64
CA ASP A 576 -54.87 25.58 26.32
C ASP A 576 -53.80 26.67 26.15
N GLU A 577 -52.84 26.77 27.07
CA GLU A 577 -51.70 27.69 27.02
C GLU A 577 -50.37 26.92 27.24
N THR A 578 -49.29 27.38 26.62
CA THR A 578 -47.92 26.87 26.84
C THR A 578 -47.06 27.83 27.65
N SER A 579 -47.72 28.65 28.46
CA SER A 579 -47.09 29.60 29.36
C SER A 579 -47.98 29.86 30.56
N CYS A 580 -47.38 30.38 31.64
CA CYS A 580 -48.13 30.92 32.76
C CYS A 580 -47.29 31.95 33.52
N THR A 581 -47.94 32.89 34.19
CA THR A 581 -47.25 33.81 35.11
C THR A 581 -46.98 33.13 36.46
N ILE A 582 -45.82 33.43 37.02
CA ILE A 582 -45.41 33.11 38.39
C ILE A 582 -45.30 34.44 39.14
N ASP A 583 -46.20 34.68 40.10
CA ASP A 583 -46.27 35.93 40.85
C ASP A 583 -45.82 35.73 42.31
N ASN A 584 -45.37 36.81 42.97
CA ASN A 584 -45.10 36.84 44.43
C ASN A 584 -44.07 35.81 44.93
N ALA A 585 -42.87 35.77 44.31
CA ALA A 585 -41.74 35.01 44.83
C ALA A 585 -41.35 35.48 46.24
N THR A 586 -41.10 34.54 47.13
CA THR A 586 -40.66 34.79 48.53
C THR A 586 -39.27 34.19 48.82
N GLY A 587 -38.76 33.40 47.87
CA GLY A 587 -37.43 32.79 47.85
C GLY A 587 -37.11 32.26 46.44
N ASP A 588 -36.06 31.45 46.31
CA ASP A 588 -35.72 30.82 45.03
C ASP A 588 -36.89 29.99 44.50
N VAL A 589 -37.23 30.20 43.23
CA VAL A 589 -38.39 29.57 42.61
C VAL A 589 -37.95 28.26 41.96
N THR A 590 -38.61 27.16 42.27
CA THR A 590 -38.41 25.90 41.53
C THR A 590 -39.67 25.52 40.77
N VAL A 591 -39.47 24.98 39.58
CA VAL A 591 -40.55 24.57 38.67
C VAL A 591 -40.31 23.15 38.22
N THR A 592 -41.33 22.32 38.33
CA THR A 592 -41.42 21.05 37.58
C THR A 592 -42.72 21.06 36.80
N ILE A 593 -42.69 20.54 35.58
CA ILE A 593 -43.84 20.55 34.68
C ILE A 593 -44.09 19.16 34.11
N ARG A 594 -45.36 18.78 33.97
CA ARG A 594 -45.76 17.60 33.19
C ARG A 594 -46.93 17.90 32.28
N ALA A 595 -47.02 17.15 31.20
CA ALA A 595 -48.15 17.16 30.28
C ALA A 595 -49.22 16.18 30.75
N ILE A 596 -50.48 16.63 30.73
CA ILE A 596 -51.64 15.83 31.13
C ILE A 596 -52.33 15.31 29.88
N ALA A 597 -52.45 14.00 29.78
CA ALA A 597 -53.13 13.32 28.70
C ALA A 597 -54.62 13.16 29.01
N GLU A 598 -55.39 12.69 28.03
CA GLU A 598 -56.81 12.36 28.22
C GLU A 598 -57.03 11.20 29.20
N ASN A 599 -56.07 10.26 29.24
CA ASN A 599 -56.00 9.21 30.26
C ASN A 599 -54.81 9.48 31.19
N ALA A 600 -55.07 9.55 32.50
CA ALA A 600 -54.06 9.85 33.50
C ALA A 600 -52.87 8.86 33.54
N ALA A 601 -53.07 7.61 33.08
CA ALA A 601 -51.99 6.62 32.95
C ALA A 601 -50.97 6.97 31.86
N ASN A 602 -51.31 7.88 30.94
CA ASN A 602 -50.46 8.33 29.84
C ASN A 602 -49.91 9.75 30.08
N ASN A 603 -50.12 10.32 31.27
CA ASN A 603 -49.47 11.58 31.63
C ASN A 603 -47.96 11.45 31.47
N SER A 604 -47.28 12.51 31.04
CA SER A 604 -45.83 12.44 30.98
C SER A 604 -45.21 12.40 32.37
N ALA A 605 -44.02 11.81 32.45
CA ALA A 605 -43.16 12.00 33.60
C ALA A 605 -42.94 13.50 33.86
N TRP A 606 -42.80 13.86 35.14
CA TRP A 606 -42.39 15.21 35.52
C TRP A 606 -41.04 15.55 34.88
N SER A 607 -40.91 16.80 34.45
CA SER A 607 -39.62 17.35 34.04
C SER A 607 -38.61 17.27 35.17
N ASP A 608 -37.34 17.44 34.82
CA ASP A 608 -36.35 17.81 35.82
C ASP A 608 -36.74 19.14 36.48
N VAL A 609 -36.20 19.39 37.66
CA VAL A 609 -36.44 20.62 38.41
C VAL A 609 -35.72 21.77 37.72
N PHE A 610 -36.47 22.77 37.27
CA PHE A 610 -35.94 24.05 36.81
C PHE A 610 -35.85 25.00 38.00
N GLU A 611 -34.66 25.50 38.31
CA GLU A 611 -34.42 26.40 39.44
C GLU A 611 -34.17 27.83 38.94
N TYR A 612 -34.92 28.80 39.46
CA TYR A 612 -34.81 30.21 39.13
C TYR A 612 -34.47 31.01 40.39
N PRO A 613 -33.21 31.43 40.57
CA PRO A 613 -32.80 32.13 41.78
C PRO A 613 -33.48 33.52 41.88
N TYR A 614 -33.99 33.84 43.07
CA TYR A 614 -34.70 35.10 43.34
C TYR A 614 -33.77 36.20 43.83
N ASN A 615 -32.99 35.93 44.88
CA ASN A 615 -31.96 36.84 45.41
C ASN A 615 -30.55 36.20 45.42
N ALA A 616 -30.46 34.93 45.03
CA ALA A 616 -29.20 34.21 44.93
C ALA A 616 -28.50 34.48 43.59
N ALA A 617 -27.26 34.04 43.50
CA ALA A 617 -26.50 34.04 42.26
C ALA A 617 -27.15 33.12 41.21
N VAL A 618 -26.99 33.46 39.93
CA VAL A 618 -27.42 32.59 38.82
C VAL A 618 -26.65 31.27 38.84
N LYS A 619 -27.33 30.19 38.46
CA LYS A 619 -26.81 28.83 38.46
C LYS A 619 -26.55 28.34 37.03
N ASN A 620 -25.89 27.19 36.91
CA ASN A 620 -25.59 26.52 35.64
C ASN A 620 -24.92 27.41 34.59
N LEU A 621 -24.04 28.32 35.04
CA LEU A 621 -23.15 29.03 34.13
C LEU A 621 -22.29 28.00 33.38
N ALA A 622 -22.40 28.00 32.06
CA ALA A 622 -21.68 27.11 31.17
C ALA A 622 -21.20 27.87 29.93
N TYR A 623 -20.22 27.29 29.26
CA TYR A 623 -19.74 27.76 27.96
C TYR A 623 -19.99 26.67 26.92
N LYS A 624 -20.58 27.04 25.78
CA LYS A 624 -20.80 26.13 24.66
C LYS A 624 -20.83 26.89 23.34
N ASN A 625 -19.98 26.46 22.39
CA ASN A 625 -19.94 26.90 21.00
C ASN A 625 -19.93 28.43 20.85
N GLY A 626 -18.93 29.10 21.41
CA GLY A 626 -18.81 30.56 21.32
C GLY A 626 -19.70 31.37 22.27
N MET A 627 -20.59 30.73 23.04
CA MET A 627 -21.54 31.41 23.92
C MET A 627 -21.42 30.97 25.38
N LEU A 628 -21.49 31.95 26.28
CA LEU A 628 -21.81 31.70 27.69
C LEU A 628 -23.33 31.57 27.83
N THR A 629 -23.78 30.63 28.66
CA THR A 629 -25.19 30.37 28.97
C THR A 629 -25.36 30.18 30.48
N TRP A 630 -26.48 30.59 31.05
CA TRP A 630 -26.78 30.40 32.47
C TRP A 630 -28.29 30.26 32.69
N ASP A 631 -28.70 29.88 33.90
CA ASP A 631 -30.12 29.88 34.25
C ASP A 631 -30.64 31.31 34.40
N ALA A 632 -31.84 31.56 33.88
CA ALA A 632 -32.50 32.83 34.08
C ALA A 632 -32.74 33.09 35.58
N ALA A 633 -32.44 34.29 36.07
CA ALA A 633 -32.86 34.71 37.40
C ALA A 633 -34.30 35.24 37.36
N PHE A 634 -35.06 34.99 38.42
CA PHE A 634 -36.43 35.48 38.51
C PHE A 634 -36.47 37.03 38.51
N ASP A 635 -37.38 37.60 37.70
CA ASP A 635 -37.60 39.04 37.51
C ASP A 635 -36.37 39.82 36.99
N ALA A 636 -35.36 39.13 36.44
CA ALA A 636 -34.18 39.77 35.88
C ALA A 636 -34.48 40.38 34.49
N THR A 637 -34.11 41.65 34.31
CA THR A 637 -34.25 42.40 33.05
C THR A 637 -32.92 42.72 32.37
N SER A 638 -31.80 42.47 33.05
CA SER A 638 -30.44 42.59 32.50
C SER A 638 -29.43 41.77 33.31
N TYR A 639 -28.29 41.46 32.69
CA TYR A 639 -27.19 40.71 33.28
C TYR A 639 -25.85 41.44 33.14
N GLU A 640 -24.96 41.21 34.09
CA GLU A 640 -23.57 41.65 34.04
C GLU A 640 -22.66 40.42 33.95
N VAL A 641 -21.73 40.43 32.99
CA VAL A 641 -20.75 39.36 32.80
C VAL A 641 -19.37 39.89 33.12
N SER A 642 -18.64 39.18 33.98
CA SER A 642 -17.24 39.45 34.24
C SER A 642 -16.36 38.47 33.47
N VAL A 643 -15.35 38.99 32.77
CA VAL A 643 -14.30 38.21 32.09
C VAL A 643 -12.96 38.61 32.67
N ASN A 644 -12.23 37.67 33.27
CA ASN A 644 -10.90 37.90 33.87
C ASN A 644 -10.86 39.13 34.81
N GLY A 645 -11.93 39.38 35.57
CA GLY A 645 -12.04 40.50 36.51
C GLY A 645 -12.44 41.85 35.88
N GLY A 646 -12.61 41.95 34.57
CA GLY A 646 -13.26 43.09 33.91
C GLY A 646 -14.76 42.86 33.78
N SER A 647 -15.58 43.92 33.84
CA SER A 647 -17.05 43.81 33.75
C SER A 647 -17.59 44.40 32.45
N MET A 648 -18.53 43.69 31.81
CA MET A 648 -19.36 44.21 30.73
C MET A 648 -20.84 44.05 31.07
N THR A 649 -21.62 45.10 30.82
CA THR A 649 -23.08 45.06 30.98
C THR A 649 -23.71 44.54 29.69
N VAL A 650 -24.58 43.54 29.81
CA VAL A 650 -25.30 42.98 28.68
C VAL A 650 -26.80 43.18 28.89
N ASN A 651 -27.39 44.04 28.06
CA ASN A 651 -28.83 44.25 28.03
C ASN A 651 -29.45 43.18 27.11
N THR A 652 -29.84 42.04 27.67
CA THR A 652 -30.49 40.95 26.92
C THR A 652 -31.73 40.46 27.67
N ASN A 653 -32.68 39.93 26.92
CA ASN A 653 -33.81 39.18 27.47
C ASN A 653 -33.52 37.66 27.51
N SER A 654 -32.27 37.26 27.25
CA SER A 654 -31.83 35.88 27.04
C SER A 654 -30.63 35.56 27.93
N ALA A 655 -30.68 34.45 28.67
CA ALA A 655 -29.62 34.02 29.58
C ALA A 655 -28.40 33.42 28.83
N SER A 656 -27.90 34.16 27.84
CA SER A 656 -26.76 33.78 27.00
C SER A 656 -26.10 35.01 26.34
N VAL A 657 -24.77 34.99 26.17
CA VAL A 657 -24.04 36.05 25.44
C VAL A 657 -22.73 35.54 24.83
N SER A 658 -22.30 36.13 23.71
CA SER A 658 -20.91 36.02 23.24
C SER A 658 -20.02 37.01 24.00
N ALA A 659 -18.93 36.51 24.58
CA ALA A 659 -18.00 37.31 25.36
C ALA A 659 -16.70 37.57 24.61
N LYS A 660 -16.00 38.65 24.96
CA LYS A 660 -14.63 38.87 24.51
C LYS A 660 -13.71 37.89 25.24
N VAL A 661 -12.84 37.19 24.52
CA VAL A 661 -11.95 36.15 25.07
C VAL A 661 -10.48 36.42 24.75
N PHE A 662 -9.58 35.80 25.51
CA PHE A 662 -8.13 35.91 25.35
C PHE A 662 -7.51 34.51 25.20
N ALA A 663 -6.29 34.40 24.65
CA ALA A 663 -5.61 33.12 24.58
C ALA A 663 -5.27 32.59 25.98
N GLY A 664 -5.42 31.29 26.19
CA GLY A 664 -5.20 30.63 27.46
C GLY A 664 -6.45 30.57 28.34
N GLU A 665 -6.23 30.48 29.66
CA GLU A 665 -7.32 30.37 30.63
C GLU A 665 -8.07 31.69 30.78
N ASN A 666 -9.40 31.62 30.65
CA ASN A 666 -10.30 32.74 30.89
C ASN A 666 -11.29 32.35 31.99
N THR A 667 -11.54 33.27 32.93
CA THR A 667 -12.52 33.08 33.99
C THR A 667 -13.75 33.92 33.76
N PHE A 668 -14.92 33.31 33.98
CA PHE A 668 -16.22 33.94 33.76
C PHE A 668 -17.06 33.89 35.03
N ARG A 669 -17.74 35.00 35.31
CA ARG A 669 -18.83 35.08 36.28
C ARG A 669 -19.98 35.87 35.67
N VAL A 670 -21.20 35.56 36.08
CA VAL A 670 -22.38 36.32 35.68
C VAL A 670 -23.26 36.63 36.88
N ARG A 671 -23.96 37.75 36.83
CA ARG A 671 -25.02 38.09 37.79
C ARG A 671 -26.17 38.78 37.09
N ALA A 672 -27.38 38.61 37.63
CA ALA A 672 -28.45 39.55 37.32
C ALA A 672 -28.12 40.92 37.93
N ALA A 673 -28.50 42.01 37.27
CA ALA A 673 -28.17 43.35 37.73
C ALA A 673 -28.60 43.58 39.20
N GLY A 674 -27.66 44.00 40.04
CA GLY A 674 -27.88 44.24 41.47
C GLY A 674 -27.90 43.00 42.38
N LYS A 675 -27.61 41.79 41.86
CA LYS A 675 -27.59 40.52 42.63
C LYS A 675 -26.16 39.99 42.86
N GLU A 676 -26.04 38.86 43.56
CA GLU A 676 -24.76 38.18 43.82
C GLU A 676 -24.17 37.53 42.55
N TRP A 677 -22.83 37.42 42.51
CA TRP A 677 -22.11 36.77 41.41
C TRP A 677 -22.23 35.25 41.47
N SER A 678 -22.38 34.62 40.30
CA SER A 678 -22.26 33.17 40.13
C SER A 678 -20.92 32.64 40.60
N GLU A 679 -20.85 31.32 40.76
CA GLU A 679 -19.57 30.62 40.78
C GLU A 679 -18.77 30.94 39.50
N GLU A 680 -17.45 30.94 39.66
CA GLU A 680 -16.53 31.17 38.57
C GLU A 680 -16.34 29.90 37.76
N ILE A 681 -16.43 30.01 36.45
CA ILE A 681 -16.02 28.93 35.54
C ILE A 681 -14.75 29.34 34.80
N GLY A 682 -13.84 28.39 34.62
CA GLY A 682 -12.65 28.53 33.78
C GLY A 682 -12.90 27.88 32.42
N VAL A 683 -12.59 28.59 31.34
CA VAL A 683 -12.58 28.04 29.98
C VAL A 683 -11.24 28.37 29.34
N TYR A 684 -10.60 27.34 28.80
CA TYR A 684 -9.32 27.50 28.12
C TYR A 684 -9.56 27.71 26.62
N PHE A 685 -9.00 28.79 26.07
CA PHE A 685 -9.05 29.11 24.64
C PHE A 685 -7.68 28.88 24.01
N TYR A 686 -7.66 28.01 23.01
CA TYR A 686 -6.48 27.69 22.22
C TYR A 686 -6.37 28.62 21.03
N LYS A 687 -5.12 28.90 20.64
CA LYS A 687 -4.83 29.72 19.48
C LYS A 687 -4.75 28.86 18.24
N VAL A 688 -5.61 29.15 17.25
CA VAL A 688 -5.49 28.59 15.90
C VAL A 688 -4.87 29.65 14.99
N THR A 689 -3.58 29.49 14.68
CA THR A 689 -2.80 30.41 13.86
C THR A 689 -2.82 29.98 12.40
N PHE A 690 -2.98 30.94 11.49
CA PHE A 690 -2.99 30.71 10.04
C PHE A 690 -1.73 31.30 9.41
N ASP A 691 -0.81 30.45 8.99
CA ASP A 691 0.39 30.82 8.24
C ASP A 691 0.11 30.73 6.74
N VAL A 692 0.05 31.89 6.07
CA VAL A 692 -0.19 31.97 4.63
C VAL A 692 0.97 31.43 3.78
N ASN A 693 2.11 31.04 4.36
CA ASN A 693 3.17 30.28 3.68
C ASN A 693 3.56 30.86 2.30
N GLY A 694 3.78 32.19 2.23
CA GLY A 694 4.14 32.91 1.00
C GLY A 694 2.99 33.57 0.24
N GLY A 695 1.74 33.38 0.67
CA GLY A 695 0.57 34.09 0.14
C GLY A 695 0.36 35.49 0.71
N THR A 696 -0.65 36.19 0.20
CA THR A 696 -1.06 37.51 0.70
C THR A 696 -1.65 37.45 2.11
N ALA A 697 -1.34 38.43 2.95
CA ALA A 697 -1.90 38.55 4.30
C ALA A 697 -3.42 38.81 4.29
N PHE A 698 -4.09 38.46 5.39
CA PHE A 698 -5.53 38.63 5.58
C PHE A 698 -5.95 40.11 5.57
N GLY A 699 -7.11 40.41 4.95
CA GLY A 699 -7.74 41.72 4.98
C GLY A 699 -8.45 42.03 6.31
N GLU A 700 -9.21 43.13 6.36
CA GLU A 700 -10.04 43.47 7.53
C GLU A 700 -11.11 42.37 7.80
N GLY A 701 -11.27 41.99 9.07
CA GLY A 701 -12.27 40.99 9.48
C GLY A 701 -11.73 39.96 10.49
N MET A 702 -12.41 38.81 10.58
CA MET A 702 -12.18 37.74 11.57
C MET A 702 -10.72 37.26 11.63
N TYR A 703 -10.00 37.26 10.51
CA TYR A 703 -8.64 36.73 10.39
C TYR A 703 -7.54 37.82 10.37
N GLN A 704 -7.88 39.09 10.62
CA GLN A 704 -6.95 40.23 10.51
C GLN A 704 -5.66 40.04 11.33
N ASN A 705 -5.74 39.34 12.47
CA ASN A 705 -4.59 39.08 13.34
C ASN A 705 -3.81 37.81 12.98
N GLY A 706 -4.20 37.09 11.93
CA GLY A 706 -3.59 35.81 11.53
C GLY A 706 -3.88 34.64 12.46
N TYR A 707 -4.83 34.77 13.39
CA TYR A 707 -5.29 33.69 14.25
C TYR A 707 -6.72 33.91 14.74
N ILE A 708 -7.36 32.83 15.18
CA ILE A 708 -8.62 32.82 15.95
C ILE A 708 -8.42 32.13 17.29
N LEU A 709 -9.33 32.36 18.23
CA LEU A 709 -9.31 31.74 19.57
C LEU A 709 -10.53 30.84 19.70
N LEU A 710 -10.31 29.57 20.00
CA LEU A 710 -11.36 28.57 20.10
C LEU A 710 -11.18 27.76 21.39
N ALA A 711 -12.27 27.53 22.12
CA ALA A 711 -12.32 26.52 23.16
C ALA A 711 -12.67 25.16 22.55
N TYR A 712 -12.38 24.08 23.27
CA TYR A 712 -12.73 22.73 22.86
C TYR A 712 -14.27 22.63 22.64
N GLY A 713 -14.67 22.21 21.44
CA GLY A 713 -16.07 22.08 21.02
C GLY A 713 -16.63 23.29 20.25
N ASP A 714 -15.87 24.37 20.06
CA ASP A 714 -16.29 25.52 19.24
C ASP A 714 -16.24 25.22 17.74
N GLU A 715 -16.97 26.00 16.94
CA GLU A 715 -16.91 25.94 15.48
C GLU A 715 -15.58 26.52 14.94
N LEU A 716 -14.84 25.68 14.19
CA LEU A 716 -13.66 26.04 13.41
C LEU A 716 -14.09 26.45 12.00
N VAL A 717 -13.86 27.72 11.66
CA VAL A 717 -14.04 28.27 10.31
C VAL A 717 -12.68 28.65 9.74
N LEU A 718 -12.37 28.16 8.54
CA LEU A 718 -11.10 28.36 7.86
C LEU A 718 -11.18 29.52 6.84
N PRO A 719 -10.08 30.27 6.63
CA PRO A 719 -10.02 31.28 5.58
C PRO A 719 -10.18 30.69 4.17
N GLY A 720 -10.99 31.33 3.32
CA GLY A 720 -11.24 30.90 1.94
C GLY A 720 -10.27 31.48 0.90
N LYS A 721 -10.35 30.98 -0.34
CA LYS A 721 -9.46 31.37 -1.47
C LYS A 721 -9.41 32.88 -1.76
N ASP A 722 -10.53 33.58 -1.57
CA ASP A 722 -10.62 35.02 -1.87
C ASP A 722 -9.79 35.88 -0.89
N SER A 723 -9.38 35.28 0.24
CA SER A 723 -8.58 35.95 1.27
C SER A 723 -7.07 35.72 1.14
N THR A 724 -6.61 34.75 0.32
CA THR A 724 -5.20 34.36 0.24
C THR A 724 -4.83 33.81 -1.15
N SER A 725 -3.85 34.43 -1.82
CA SER A 725 -3.28 33.95 -3.09
C SER A 725 -1.77 34.19 -3.16
N VAL A 726 -1.05 33.45 -4.01
CA VAL A 726 0.35 33.78 -4.37
C VAL A 726 0.34 34.47 -5.73
N LYS A 727 0.94 35.66 -5.79
CA LYS A 727 0.96 36.48 -7.00
C LYS A 727 2.38 36.71 -7.53
N GLN A 728 2.53 36.74 -8.84
CA GLN A 728 3.72 37.18 -9.55
C GLN A 728 3.29 38.25 -10.57
N ASN A 729 3.88 39.44 -10.52
CA ASN A 729 3.50 40.59 -11.36
C ASN A 729 1.98 40.89 -11.33
N ASP A 730 1.39 40.92 -10.13
CA ASP A 730 -0.05 41.11 -9.87
C ASP A 730 -1.00 40.01 -10.38
N GLU A 731 -0.49 38.98 -11.06
CA GLU A 731 -1.28 37.84 -11.47
C GLU A 731 -1.20 36.67 -10.49
N VAL A 732 -2.31 35.95 -10.30
CA VAL A 732 -2.35 34.76 -9.45
C VAL A 732 -1.59 33.62 -10.14
N VAL A 733 -0.56 33.10 -9.46
CA VAL A 733 0.24 31.97 -9.92
C VAL A 733 0.00 30.71 -9.09
N LYS A 734 -0.47 30.86 -7.84
CA LYS A 734 -0.93 29.74 -7.02
C LYS A 734 -2.20 30.08 -6.27
N GLU A 735 -3.10 29.11 -6.22
CA GLU A 735 -4.36 29.17 -5.50
C GLU A 735 -4.30 28.34 -4.22
N LEU A 736 -5.08 28.73 -3.21
CA LEU A 736 -5.16 28.02 -1.95
C LEU A 736 -5.78 26.63 -2.18
N ALA A 737 -4.99 25.59 -1.99
CA ALA A 737 -5.43 24.19 -2.06
C ALA A 737 -6.09 23.71 -0.76
N GLY A 738 -5.74 24.33 0.37
CA GLY A 738 -6.28 24.01 1.68
C GLY A 738 -5.37 24.48 2.81
N TRP A 739 -5.81 24.22 4.04
CA TRP A 739 -5.07 24.49 5.27
C TRP A 739 -4.56 23.20 5.88
N TYR A 740 -3.30 23.17 6.29
CA TYR A 740 -2.61 21.94 6.69
C TYR A 740 -1.86 22.10 8.01
N ASP A 741 -1.75 21.07 8.85
CA ASP A 741 -1.06 21.18 10.15
C ASP A 741 0.48 21.20 10.07
N ALA A 742 1.07 21.00 8.89
CA ALA A 742 2.51 21.08 8.69
C ALA A 742 2.89 21.86 7.42
N LYS A 743 4.03 22.56 7.53
CA LYS A 743 4.62 23.32 6.42
C LYS A 743 5.03 22.37 5.29
N GLY A 744 4.53 22.62 4.09
CA GLY A 744 4.67 21.72 2.93
C GLY A 744 3.34 21.12 2.46
N GLY A 745 2.30 21.21 3.29
CA GLY A 745 0.94 20.79 2.94
C GLY A 745 0.86 19.33 2.53
N ALA A 746 0.08 19.04 1.49
CA ALA A 746 -0.08 17.68 0.98
C ALA A 746 1.24 16.98 0.62
N ALA A 747 2.27 17.72 0.19
CA ALA A 747 3.56 17.14 -0.23
C ALA A 747 4.36 16.50 0.91
N VAL A 748 4.02 16.80 2.18
CA VAL A 748 4.62 16.17 3.36
C VAL A 748 3.61 15.34 4.15
N ASN A 749 2.49 14.97 3.51
CA ASN A 749 1.34 14.30 4.14
C ASN A 749 0.81 15.03 5.38
N ALA A 750 0.90 16.36 5.37
CA ALA A 750 0.28 17.17 6.40
C ALA A 750 -1.24 16.95 6.37
N LYS A 751 -1.87 16.90 7.53
CA LYS A 751 -3.32 16.74 7.64
C LYS A 751 -4.00 18.00 7.10
N LYS A 752 -4.85 17.86 6.09
CA LYS A 752 -5.73 18.92 5.61
C LYS A 752 -6.84 19.15 6.64
N TYR A 753 -7.15 20.41 6.93
CA TYR A 753 -8.25 20.80 7.80
C TYR A 753 -9.41 21.34 6.97
N GLU A 754 -10.62 21.06 7.44
CA GLU A 754 -11.88 21.57 6.90
C GLU A 754 -12.66 22.30 7.99
N ASN A 755 -13.69 23.05 7.59
CA ASN A 755 -14.61 23.68 8.54
C ASN A 755 -15.29 22.59 9.38
N GLY A 756 -15.46 22.82 10.68
CA GLY A 756 -16.03 21.81 11.57
C GLY A 756 -15.97 22.20 13.03
N THR A 757 -15.87 21.22 13.92
CA THR A 757 -15.72 21.46 15.37
C THR A 757 -14.25 21.38 15.77
N PHE A 758 -13.78 22.34 16.56
CA PHE A 758 -12.45 22.35 17.13
C PHE A 758 -12.37 21.34 18.29
N ASP A 759 -11.62 20.26 18.09
CA ASP A 759 -11.54 19.09 18.96
C ASP A 759 -10.16 18.92 19.62
N LEU A 760 -9.35 19.97 19.64
CA LEU A 760 -7.99 19.93 20.17
C LEU A 760 -7.90 20.60 21.54
N ALA A 761 -7.08 20.01 22.41
CA ALA A 761 -6.67 20.58 23.69
C ALA A 761 -5.27 21.20 23.61
N SER A 762 -4.95 21.84 22.48
CA SER A 762 -3.68 22.50 22.24
C SER A 762 -3.81 23.61 21.20
N ASP A 763 -2.85 24.54 21.19
CA ASP A 763 -2.68 25.48 20.08
C ASP A 763 -2.46 24.70 18.77
N LEU A 764 -2.90 25.30 17.65
CA LEU A 764 -2.82 24.73 16.32
C LEU A 764 -2.26 25.78 15.37
N THR A 765 -1.26 25.41 14.56
CA THR A 765 -0.83 26.23 13.43
C THR A 765 -1.24 25.53 12.15
N LEU A 766 -1.98 26.23 11.30
CA LEU A 766 -2.37 25.77 9.98
C LEU A 766 -1.59 26.56 8.93
N TYR A 767 -0.97 25.84 8.01
CA TYR A 767 -0.18 26.34 6.89
C TYR A 767 -1.01 26.27 5.61
N ALA A 768 -1.03 27.35 4.84
CA ALA A 768 -1.61 27.34 3.51
C ALA A 768 -0.82 26.41 2.59
N GLY A 769 -1.52 25.44 2.01
CA GLY A 769 -1.03 24.64 0.89
C GLY A 769 -1.46 25.28 -0.42
N TRP A 770 -0.53 25.31 -1.37
CA TRP A 770 -0.69 26.02 -2.63
C TRP A 770 -0.72 25.05 -3.80
N LYS A 771 -1.67 25.22 -4.71
CA LYS A 771 -1.72 24.52 -5.99
C LYS A 771 -1.40 25.50 -7.11
N GLY A 772 -0.69 25.04 -8.14
CA GLY A 772 -0.42 25.84 -9.33
C GLY A 772 -1.70 26.34 -9.98
N ALA A 773 -1.74 27.62 -10.35
CA ALA A 773 -2.85 28.13 -11.14
C ALA A 773 -2.80 27.51 -12.54
N ILE A 774 -3.93 26.98 -13.01
CA ILE A 774 -4.07 26.45 -14.36
C ILE A 774 -4.37 27.61 -15.31
N ARG A 775 -3.68 27.64 -16.45
CA ARG A 775 -3.85 28.65 -17.49
C ARG A 775 -3.92 27.99 -18.85
N THR A 776 -4.81 28.49 -19.68
CA THR A 776 -4.84 28.13 -21.10
C THR A 776 -3.88 29.02 -21.87
N ILE A 777 -2.87 28.42 -22.50
CA ILE A 777 -1.93 29.10 -23.40
C ILE A 777 -2.31 28.86 -24.85
N ILE A 778 -1.92 29.79 -25.72
CA ILE A 778 -2.03 29.66 -27.17
C ILE A 778 -0.75 29.01 -27.72
N LEU A 779 -0.92 28.02 -28.58
CA LEU A 779 0.16 27.32 -29.26
C LEU A 779 0.31 27.88 -30.69
N ASP A 780 1.33 28.70 -30.90
CA ASP A 780 1.66 29.27 -32.20
C ASP A 780 2.71 28.41 -32.91
N LYS A 781 2.34 27.87 -34.06
CA LYS A 781 3.20 27.00 -34.86
C LYS A 781 4.40 27.71 -35.49
N ASP A 782 4.44 29.05 -35.48
CA ASP A 782 5.54 29.90 -35.98
C ASP A 782 5.98 29.57 -37.42
N ALA A 783 5.07 28.94 -38.18
CA ALA A 783 5.27 28.45 -39.55
C ALA A 783 3.90 28.15 -40.20
N ASP A 784 3.56 28.87 -41.27
CA ASP A 784 2.27 28.73 -41.95
C ASP A 784 2.04 27.35 -42.58
N ASP A 785 3.10 26.62 -42.91
CA ASP A 785 3.09 25.28 -43.48
C ASP A 785 3.05 24.15 -42.44
N ALA A 786 3.22 24.45 -41.15
CA ALA A 786 3.12 23.46 -40.08
C ALA A 786 1.66 23.08 -39.77
N VAL A 787 1.47 21.83 -39.35
CA VAL A 787 0.18 21.25 -38.95
C VAL A 787 0.22 20.97 -37.45
N LEU A 788 -0.83 21.39 -36.75
CA LEU A 788 -0.95 21.26 -35.30
C LEU A 788 -2.40 20.85 -34.98
N SER A 789 -2.56 19.81 -34.16
CA SER A 789 -3.87 19.24 -33.84
C SER A 789 -4.70 20.10 -32.87
N GLN A 790 -4.03 20.94 -32.06
CA GLN A 790 -4.66 21.79 -31.05
C GLN A 790 -3.94 23.13 -30.97
N THR A 791 -4.69 24.24 -30.98
CA THR A 791 -4.14 25.61 -30.95
C THR A 791 -3.98 26.18 -29.56
N SER A 792 -4.33 25.42 -28.53
CA SER A 792 -4.23 25.83 -27.13
C SER A 792 -4.05 24.62 -26.22
N ALA A 793 -3.44 24.83 -25.06
CA ALA A 793 -3.28 23.80 -24.04
C ALA A 793 -3.38 24.41 -22.63
N ASP A 794 -3.78 23.60 -21.66
CA ASP A 794 -3.77 23.99 -20.25
C ASP A 794 -2.43 23.63 -19.62
N VAL A 795 -1.86 24.59 -18.90
CA VAL A 795 -0.60 24.45 -18.17
C VAL A 795 -0.80 24.87 -16.71
N GLU A 796 -0.26 24.09 -15.79
CA GLU A 796 -0.32 24.38 -14.35
C GLU A 796 1.00 25.00 -13.91
N TYR A 797 0.96 26.14 -13.20
CA TYR A 797 2.16 26.77 -12.67
C TYR A 797 2.91 25.84 -11.69
N ASP A 798 4.24 25.73 -11.81
CA ASP A 798 5.09 24.70 -11.15
C ASP A 798 4.73 23.24 -11.50
N GLY A 799 3.84 23.02 -12.48
CA GLY A 799 3.46 21.69 -12.96
C GLY A 799 4.31 21.22 -14.16
N TYR A 800 4.27 19.92 -14.43
CA TYR A 800 4.80 19.34 -15.66
C TYR A 800 3.65 19.02 -16.61
N THR A 801 3.85 19.22 -17.90
CA THR A 801 2.82 18.92 -18.90
C THR A 801 3.47 18.43 -20.20
N LYS A 802 2.66 17.76 -21.03
CA LYS A 802 3.03 17.41 -22.39
C LYS A 802 2.13 18.18 -23.35
N LEU A 803 2.75 19.10 -24.07
CA LEU A 803 2.09 19.89 -25.08
C LEU A 803 2.00 19.10 -26.41
N PRO A 804 0.96 19.36 -27.22
CA PRO A 804 0.85 18.84 -28.58
C PRO A 804 2.11 19.16 -29.39
N VAL A 805 2.59 18.17 -30.16
CA VAL A 805 3.76 18.32 -31.03
C VAL A 805 3.28 18.61 -32.45
N PRO A 806 3.60 19.78 -33.03
CA PRO A 806 3.27 20.08 -34.42
C PRO A 806 4.17 19.28 -35.37
N THR A 807 3.68 19.02 -36.56
CA THR A 807 4.46 18.42 -37.66
C THR A 807 4.66 19.44 -38.77
N ARG A 808 5.80 19.37 -39.46
CA ARG A 808 6.09 20.25 -40.59
C ARG A 808 6.81 19.48 -41.68
N GLU A 809 6.33 19.62 -42.92
CA GLU A 809 6.96 19.00 -44.07
C GLU A 809 8.31 19.65 -44.42
N GLY A 810 9.02 19.06 -45.39
CA GLY A 810 10.25 19.66 -45.90
C GLY A 810 11.44 19.50 -44.97
N GLY A 811 11.55 18.38 -44.24
CA GLY A 811 12.78 18.03 -43.54
C GLY A 811 13.04 18.86 -42.29
N TYR A 812 11.98 19.47 -41.75
CA TYR A 812 12.01 20.12 -40.45
C TYR A 812 11.61 19.13 -39.35
N VAL A 813 12.26 19.25 -38.19
CA VAL A 813 11.82 18.59 -36.96
C VAL A 813 11.50 19.63 -35.91
N PHE A 814 10.52 19.33 -35.08
CA PHE A 814 10.15 20.15 -33.94
C PHE A 814 11.25 20.08 -32.88
N ASN A 815 11.59 21.22 -32.28
CA ASN A 815 12.67 21.36 -31.30
C ASN A 815 12.17 21.91 -29.95
N GLY A 816 10.86 21.88 -29.73
CA GLY A 816 10.24 22.36 -28.50
C GLY A 816 9.48 23.69 -28.67
N TRP A 817 8.70 23.97 -27.63
CA TRP A 817 7.95 25.20 -27.43
C TRP A 817 8.80 26.24 -26.69
N TYR A 818 8.75 27.48 -27.16
CA TYR A 818 9.54 28.60 -26.64
C TYR A 818 8.63 29.77 -26.22
N PRO A 819 9.06 30.63 -25.27
CA PRO A 819 8.27 31.77 -24.85
C PRO A 819 8.17 32.88 -25.90
N SER A 820 8.93 32.80 -27.00
CA SER A 820 8.94 33.82 -28.06
C SER A 820 9.24 33.20 -29.42
N ALA A 821 8.76 33.87 -30.48
CA ALA A 821 8.93 33.46 -31.87
C ALA A 821 10.41 33.25 -32.26
N ASN A 822 10.63 32.43 -33.29
CA ASN A 822 11.91 31.99 -33.81
C ASN A 822 12.80 31.25 -32.78
N GLY A 823 12.17 30.59 -31.81
CA GLY A 823 12.88 29.82 -30.76
C GLY A 823 13.76 30.68 -29.85
N GLN A 824 13.34 31.91 -29.55
CA GLN A 824 14.07 32.79 -28.63
C GLN A 824 13.69 32.50 -27.17
N GLY A 825 14.68 32.52 -26.27
CA GLY A 825 14.53 32.21 -24.85
C GLY A 825 14.90 30.76 -24.50
N GLU A 826 14.76 30.41 -23.23
CA GLU A 826 14.96 29.03 -22.78
C GLU A 826 13.80 28.14 -23.27
N PRO A 827 14.08 26.90 -23.71
CA PRO A 827 13.04 25.98 -24.16
C PRO A 827 12.13 25.61 -23.00
N LEU A 828 10.81 25.75 -23.21
CA LEU A 828 9.79 25.35 -22.23
C LEU A 828 9.53 23.85 -22.29
N THR A 829 9.72 23.24 -23.46
CA THR A 829 9.54 21.79 -23.69
C THR A 829 10.65 21.24 -24.58
N ASP A 830 10.81 19.92 -24.57
CA ASP A 830 11.65 19.17 -25.49
C ASP A 830 10.96 18.93 -26.86
N ALA A 831 11.62 18.15 -27.73
CA ALA A 831 11.11 17.83 -29.08
C ALA A 831 9.89 16.89 -29.04
N GLU A 832 9.57 16.31 -27.90
CA GLU A 832 8.41 15.46 -27.66
C GLU A 832 7.26 16.25 -27.03
N GLY A 833 7.45 17.57 -26.82
CA GLY A 833 6.48 18.47 -26.22
C GLY A 833 6.40 18.37 -24.70
N VAL A 834 7.29 17.62 -24.05
CA VAL A 834 7.33 17.47 -22.60
C VAL A 834 8.10 18.62 -21.98
N THR A 835 7.56 19.22 -20.92
CA THR A 835 8.23 20.31 -20.21
C THR A 835 9.60 19.90 -19.67
N THR A 836 10.63 20.70 -19.94
CA THR A 836 12.02 20.48 -19.50
C THR A 836 12.25 20.87 -18.04
N SER A 837 11.31 21.61 -17.45
CA SER A 837 11.30 22.10 -16.06
C SER A 837 9.85 22.41 -15.66
N PRO A 838 9.55 22.55 -14.35
CA PRO A 838 8.23 22.99 -13.90
C PRO A 838 7.80 24.26 -14.62
N TRP A 839 6.53 24.34 -15.02
CA TRP A 839 6.03 25.44 -15.82
C TRP A 839 5.97 26.73 -15.00
N THR A 840 6.94 27.63 -15.19
CA THR A 840 6.96 28.94 -14.52
C THR A 840 6.74 30.11 -15.49
N SER A 841 6.51 29.82 -16.77
CA SER A 841 6.32 30.85 -17.80
C SER A 841 4.97 31.54 -17.66
N LEU A 842 4.99 32.87 -17.70
CA LEU A 842 3.77 33.72 -17.74
C LEU A 842 3.34 34.06 -19.17
N ALA A 843 3.97 33.47 -20.19
CA ALA A 843 3.61 33.71 -21.58
C ALA A 843 2.20 33.20 -21.89
N THR A 844 1.36 34.05 -22.51
CA THR A 844 0.02 33.68 -22.98
C THR A 844 0.05 32.96 -24.33
N THR A 845 1.12 33.13 -25.09
CA THR A 845 1.40 32.43 -26.35
C THR A 845 2.80 31.85 -26.29
N VAL A 846 2.95 30.61 -26.73
CA VAL A 846 4.25 29.94 -26.93
C VAL A 846 4.42 29.54 -28.39
N TYR A 847 5.66 29.50 -28.84
CA TYR A 847 6.02 29.40 -30.26
C TYR A 847 6.80 28.13 -30.53
N ALA A 848 6.42 27.38 -31.55
CA ALA A 848 7.14 26.20 -31.99
C ALA A 848 8.49 26.58 -32.59
N SER A 849 9.56 25.86 -32.24
CA SER A 849 10.88 26.00 -32.87
C SER A 849 11.14 24.84 -33.82
N TRP A 850 11.77 25.15 -34.96
CA TRP A 850 12.00 24.20 -36.04
C TRP A 850 13.48 24.08 -36.40
N LEU A 851 13.98 22.85 -36.57
CA LEU A 851 15.32 22.57 -37.07
C LEU A 851 15.26 21.98 -38.46
N LYS A 852 16.01 22.56 -39.41
CA LYS A 852 16.12 22.03 -40.77
C LYS A 852 17.17 20.93 -40.81
N VAL A 853 16.75 19.69 -40.60
CA VAL A 853 17.65 18.53 -40.45
C VAL A 853 17.82 17.73 -41.73
N LEU A 854 16.91 17.85 -42.71
CA LEU A 854 17.02 17.22 -44.03
C LEU A 854 16.80 18.24 -45.15
N ASP A 855 17.57 18.10 -46.23
CA ASP A 855 17.37 18.81 -47.49
C ASP A 855 17.13 17.82 -48.63
N PHE A 856 16.24 18.17 -49.56
CA PHE A 856 15.80 17.31 -50.65
C PHE A 856 16.16 17.92 -52.01
N THR A 857 16.68 17.09 -52.92
CA THR A 857 17.03 17.50 -54.30
C THR A 857 16.28 16.63 -55.29
N LEU A 858 15.52 17.24 -56.20
CA LEU A 858 14.80 16.54 -57.25
C LEU A 858 15.81 15.85 -58.18
N GLU A 859 15.61 14.57 -58.48
CA GLU A 859 16.46 13.81 -59.40
C GLU A 859 16.25 14.29 -60.85
N GLU A 860 17.26 14.04 -61.72
CA GLU A 860 17.25 14.51 -63.12
C GLU A 860 16.05 13.98 -63.93
N ASP A 861 15.48 12.84 -63.53
CA ASP A 861 14.31 12.25 -64.17
C ASP A 861 12.98 12.92 -63.78
N GLY A 862 13.01 13.80 -62.76
CA GLY A 862 11.85 14.53 -62.23
C GLY A 862 10.83 13.66 -61.51
N LYS A 863 11.16 12.41 -61.13
CA LYS A 863 10.21 11.44 -60.56
C LYS A 863 10.44 11.14 -59.08
N SER A 864 11.59 11.49 -58.54
CA SER A 864 11.98 11.19 -57.16
C SER A 864 12.89 12.27 -56.58
N TYR A 865 13.07 12.25 -55.26
CA TYR A 865 14.04 13.10 -54.56
C TYR A 865 15.17 12.25 -53.97
N SER A 866 16.36 12.83 -53.94
CA SER A 866 17.38 12.41 -52.99
C SER A 866 17.37 13.28 -51.73
N VAL A 867 17.86 12.70 -50.65
CA VAL A 867 17.99 13.35 -49.34
C VAL A 867 19.46 13.55 -48.97
N VAL A 868 19.75 14.70 -48.38
CA VAL A 868 21.02 15.04 -47.73
C VAL A 868 20.78 15.66 -46.36
N ALA A 869 21.81 15.69 -45.54
CA ALA A 869 21.75 16.33 -44.24
C ALA A 869 21.53 17.85 -44.38
N GLY A 870 20.54 18.37 -43.66
CA GLY A 870 20.24 19.79 -43.57
C GLY A 870 21.18 20.54 -42.63
N LYS A 871 21.14 21.87 -42.68
CA LYS A 871 22.03 22.76 -41.90
C LYS A 871 22.01 22.51 -40.38
N ASP A 872 20.91 22.01 -39.84
CA ASP A 872 20.72 21.81 -38.39
C ASP A 872 20.88 20.33 -37.96
N ILE A 873 21.30 19.43 -38.86
CA ILE A 873 21.48 17.99 -38.54
C ILE A 873 22.38 17.74 -37.32
N SER A 874 23.34 18.65 -37.07
CA SER A 874 24.27 18.57 -35.94
C SER A 874 23.64 18.84 -34.58
N ARG A 875 22.36 19.22 -34.54
CA ARG A 875 21.59 19.49 -33.31
C ARG A 875 20.70 18.33 -32.89
N VAL A 876 20.60 17.29 -33.71
CA VAL A 876 19.79 16.10 -33.43
C VAL A 876 20.66 14.86 -33.32
N SER A 877 20.14 13.87 -32.60
CA SER A 877 20.76 12.54 -32.48
C SER A 877 19.98 11.45 -33.20
N GLU A 878 18.77 11.74 -33.65
CA GLU A 878 17.94 10.85 -34.46
C GLU A 878 17.27 11.63 -35.58
N VAL A 879 17.11 10.99 -36.74
CA VAL A 879 16.36 11.56 -37.87
C VAL A 879 15.63 10.47 -38.64
N THR A 880 14.38 10.75 -39.02
CA THR A 880 13.59 9.89 -39.91
C THR A 880 13.46 10.57 -41.26
N VAL A 881 13.91 9.89 -42.31
CA VAL A 881 13.69 10.31 -43.70
C VAL A 881 12.26 9.92 -44.07
N PRO A 882 11.39 10.85 -44.51
CA PRO A 882 10.04 10.50 -44.92
C PRO A 882 10.03 9.72 -46.25
N GLU A 883 8.93 8.99 -46.52
CA GLU A 883 8.77 8.26 -47.79
C GLU A 883 8.62 9.20 -48.99
N THR A 884 7.91 10.31 -48.80
CA THR A 884 7.62 11.27 -49.87
C THR A 884 7.96 12.70 -49.48
N TYR A 885 8.21 13.52 -50.48
CA TYR A 885 8.34 14.96 -50.37
C TYR A 885 7.71 15.63 -51.60
N ASN A 886 6.83 16.61 -51.38
CA ASN A 886 6.04 17.26 -52.45
C ASN A 886 5.32 16.25 -53.37
N GLY A 887 4.78 15.17 -52.79
CA GLY A 887 4.02 14.14 -53.52
C GLY A 887 4.85 13.18 -54.38
N LEU A 888 6.19 13.25 -54.34
CA LEU A 888 7.09 12.31 -55.01
C LEU A 888 7.91 11.51 -53.99
N ASN A 889 8.32 10.30 -54.35
CA ASN A 889 9.09 9.42 -53.46
C ASN A 889 10.50 9.97 -53.20
N ILE A 890 10.98 9.79 -51.98
CA ILE A 890 12.39 9.90 -51.64
C ILE A 890 12.98 8.49 -51.70
N ASP A 891 13.73 8.19 -52.75
CA ASP A 891 14.26 6.85 -53.00
C ASP A 891 15.79 6.78 -53.07
N THR A 892 16.47 7.92 -52.87
CA THR A 892 17.92 8.04 -53.07
C THR A 892 18.61 8.74 -51.90
N ILE A 893 19.67 8.12 -51.36
CA ILE A 893 20.64 8.75 -50.46
C ILE A 893 21.99 8.77 -51.17
N ARG A 894 22.47 9.95 -51.54
CA ARG A 894 23.72 10.07 -52.31
C ARG A 894 24.96 9.80 -51.46
N ALA A 895 26.06 9.46 -52.13
CA ALA A 895 27.37 9.39 -51.51
C ALA A 895 27.70 10.68 -50.75
N GLY A 896 28.09 10.55 -49.48
CA GLY A 896 28.38 11.67 -48.59
C GLY A 896 27.18 12.48 -48.06
N ALA A 897 25.93 12.05 -48.30
CA ALA A 897 24.72 12.77 -47.88
C ALA A 897 24.68 13.17 -46.39
N PHE A 898 25.20 12.32 -45.51
CA PHE A 898 25.29 12.54 -44.06
C PHE A 898 26.75 12.56 -43.57
N LYS A 899 27.70 12.90 -44.45
CA LYS A 899 29.13 12.89 -44.10
C LYS A 899 29.42 13.74 -42.86
N ASN A 900 30.17 13.19 -41.90
CA ASN A 900 30.56 13.83 -40.65
C ASN A 900 29.38 14.29 -39.76
N CYS A 901 28.20 13.68 -39.84
CA CYS A 901 27.12 13.91 -38.89
C CYS A 901 27.45 13.24 -37.55
N THR A 902 28.30 13.89 -36.74
CA THR A 902 28.86 13.31 -35.52
C THR A 902 27.90 13.25 -34.34
N THR A 903 26.79 13.97 -34.34
CA THR A 903 25.76 13.89 -33.28
C THR A 903 24.74 12.79 -33.52
N LEU A 904 24.60 12.35 -34.78
CA LEU A 904 23.61 11.37 -35.19
C LEU A 904 23.96 9.98 -34.67
N LYS A 905 23.03 9.38 -33.92
CA LYS A 905 23.07 8.03 -33.36
C LYS A 905 22.19 7.06 -34.13
N THR A 906 21.04 7.54 -34.60
CA THR A 906 20.05 6.74 -35.33
C THR A 906 19.59 7.47 -36.59
N ILE A 907 19.43 6.75 -37.69
CA ILE A 907 18.68 7.24 -38.86
C ILE A 907 17.70 6.18 -39.33
N ASN A 908 16.45 6.58 -39.56
CA ASN A 908 15.38 5.71 -40.03
C ASN A 908 15.03 6.05 -41.48
N LEU A 909 14.99 5.04 -42.34
CA LEU A 909 14.80 5.15 -43.79
C LEU A 909 13.56 4.37 -44.24
N PRO A 910 12.82 4.83 -45.26
CA PRO A 910 11.70 4.05 -45.81
C PRO A 910 12.22 2.81 -46.58
N ASP A 911 11.45 1.73 -46.56
CA ASP A 911 11.70 0.50 -47.36
C ASP A 911 11.64 0.72 -48.88
N THR A 912 11.06 1.83 -49.33
CA THR A 912 11.00 2.25 -50.73
C THR A 912 12.32 2.79 -51.29
N MET A 913 13.38 2.87 -50.48
CA MET A 913 14.72 3.27 -50.92
C MET A 913 15.23 2.39 -52.07
N LYS A 914 15.68 3.02 -53.16
CA LYS A 914 16.27 2.36 -54.33
C LYS A 914 17.79 2.45 -54.35
N VAL A 915 18.37 3.56 -53.89
CA VAL A 915 19.82 3.78 -53.92
C VAL A 915 20.29 4.39 -52.60
N ILE A 916 21.20 3.71 -51.88
CA ILE A 916 21.87 4.25 -50.69
C ILE A 916 23.38 4.19 -50.92
N GLY A 917 24.00 5.36 -51.08
CA GLY A 917 25.43 5.49 -51.38
C GLY A 917 25.77 5.31 -52.86
N SER A 918 26.95 4.74 -53.12
CA SER A 918 27.36 4.34 -54.47
C SER A 918 27.00 2.87 -54.69
N THR A 919 26.43 2.55 -55.85
CA THR A 919 26.15 1.17 -56.26
C THR A 919 27.40 0.37 -56.65
N THR A 920 28.56 1.03 -56.76
CA THR A 920 29.81 0.43 -57.26
C THR A 920 31.01 0.54 -56.31
N ASP A 921 30.95 1.36 -55.25
CA ASP A 921 32.11 1.61 -54.39
C ASP A 921 31.70 1.93 -52.93
N VAL A 922 31.83 0.95 -52.04
CA VAL A 922 31.33 1.02 -50.65
C VAL A 922 32.28 1.82 -49.73
N VAL A 923 33.47 2.23 -50.20
CA VAL A 923 34.62 2.24 -49.28
C VAL A 923 35.44 3.52 -49.11
N SER A 924 35.01 4.67 -49.64
CA SER A 924 35.64 5.95 -49.24
C SER A 924 34.72 7.19 -49.22
N SER A 925 33.46 7.05 -49.63
CA SER A 925 32.47 8.14 -49.61
C SER A 925 31.04 7.66 -49.35
N GLY A 926 30.88 6.59 -48.56
CA GLY A 926 29.56 6.11 -48.14
C GLY A 926 28.72 7.24 -47.51
N PRO A 927 27.38 7.15 -47.56
CA PRO A 927 26.48 8.23 -47.15
C PRO A 927 26.69 8.65 -45.69
N PHE A 928 27.13 7.73 -44.83
CA PHE A 928 27.37 7.94 -43.39
C PHE A 928 28.87 8.01 -43.03
N SER A 929 29.73 8.32 -43.99
CA SER A 929 31.18 8.42 -43.74
C SER A 929 31.49 9.46 -42.66
N GLY A 930 32.17 9.05 -41.58
CA GLY A 930 32.56 9.93 -40.48
C GLY A 930 31.47 10.18 -39.42
N CYS A 931 30.32 9.49 -39.50
CA CYS A 931 29.30 9.50 -38.45
C CYS A 931 29.74 8.64 -37.24
N LYS A 932 30.66 9.17 -36.43
CA LYS A 932 31.37 8.40 -35.39
C LYS A 932 30.50 7.91 -34.23
N ASN A 933 29.32 8.49 -34.03
CA ASN A 933 28.38 8.14 -32.96
C ASN A 933 27.16 7.36 -33.49
N LEU A 934 27.12 7.05 -34.79
CA LEU A 934 26.00 6.33 -35.39
C LEU A 934 26.05 4.87 -34.93
N ILE A 935 24.97 4.42 -34.30
CA ILE A 935 24.78 3.09 -33.72
C ILE A 935 23.80 2.28 -34.56
N ALA A 936 22.82 2.94 -35.20
CA ALA A 936 21.77 2.28 -35.98
C ALA A 936 21.42 3.02 -37.29
N VAL A 937 21.27 2.25 -38.36
CA VAL A 937 20.58 2.63 -39.59
C VAL A 937 19.41 1.67 -39.76
N ASN A 938 18.20 2.16 -39.54
CA ASN A 938 16.99 1.35 -39.59
C ASN A 938 16.23 1.59 -40.89
N VAL A 939 15.51 0.57 -41.34
CA VAL A 939 14.56 0.65 -42.45
C VAL A 939 13.16 0.35 -41.89
N TYR A 940 12.21 1.25 -42.10
CA TYR A 940 10.82 1.11 -41.65
C TYR A 940 9.90 0.80 -42.84
N GLU A 941 8.87 -0.01 -42.59
CA GLU A 941 7.88 -0.38 -43.60
C GLU A 941 6.93 0.78 -43.88
N THR A 942 6.74 1.16 -45.15
CA THR A 942 5.75 2.18 -45.53
C THR A 942 4.40 1.57 -45.89
N GLY A 943 4.39 0.29 -46.26
CA GLY A 943 3.22 -0.41 -46.81
C GLY A 943 3.00 -0.17 -48.32
N SER A 944 3.85 0.63 -48.98
CA SER A 944 3.75 0.91 -50.42
C SER A 944 4.31 -0.20 -51.31
N ILE A 945 5.12 -1.09 -50.75
CA ILE A 945 5.70 -2.26 -51.41
C ILE A 945 5.56 -3.49 -50.52
N VAL A 946 5.69 -4.69 -51.11
CA VAL A 946 5.82 -5.93 -50.32
C VAL A 946 7.27 -6.00 -49.81
N ALA A 947 7.47 -6.39 -48.55
CA ALA A 947 8.81 -6.45 -47.94
C ALA A 947 9.85 -7.28 -48.75
N SER A 948 9.40 -8.30 -49.49
CA SER A 948 10.26 -9.10 -50.39
C SER A 948 10.82 -8.32 -51.58
N ASP A 949 10.15 -7.23 -51.97
CA ASP A 949 10.51 -6.38 -53.10
C ASP A 949 11.40 -5.20 -52.68
N ALA A 950 11.60 -5.00 -51.37
CA ALA A 950 12.46 -3.95 -50.85
C ALA A 950 13.95 -4.22 -51.20
N ASN A 951 14.62 -3.20 -51.75
CA ASN A 951 16.03 -3.29 -52.07
C ASN A 951 16.93 -3.21 -50.82
N TYR A 952 16.43 -2.60 -49.74
CA TYR A 952 17.13 -2.45 -48.47
C TYR A 952 16.21 -2.80 -47.31
N TYR A 953 16.81 -3.37 -46.27
CA TYR A 953 16.17 -3.63 -44.99
C TYR A 953 17.22 -3.52 -43.89
N SER A 954 16.80 -3.52 -42.63
CA SER A 954 17.72 -3.48 -41.51
C SER A 954 17.48 -4.62 -40.54
N VAL A 955 18.56 -5.14 -39.95
CA VAL A 955 18.52 -6.06 -38.81
C VAL A 955 19.47 -5.53 -37.75
N ASP A 956 19.00 -5.38 -36.52
CA ASP A 956 19.81 -4.93 -35.38
C ASP A 956 20.60 -3.62 -35.68
N GLY A 957 19.94 -2.66 -36.31
CA GLY A 957 20.52 -1.37 -36.68
C GLY A 957 21.58 -1.41 -37.79
N THR A 958 21.76 -2.55 -38.47
CA THR A 958 22.66 -2.69 -39.61
C THR A 958 21.87 -2.73 -40.92
N LEU A 959 22.36 -2.06 -41.95
CA LEU A 959 21.71 -1.97 -43.25
C LEU A 959 22.13 -3.14 -44.14
N ILE A 960 21.16 -3.81 -44.75
CA ILE A 960 21.34 -4.94 -45.66
C ILE A 960 20.68 -4.58 -46.98
N ASN A 961 21.26 -5.03 -48.09
CA ASN A 961 20.66 -4.84 -49.41
C ASN A 961 20.45 -6.17 -50.16
N ARG A 962 19.47 -6.16 -51.06
CA ARG A 962 19.17 -7.23 -52.02
C ARG A 962 19.28 -6.68 -53.43
N LEU A 963 20.52 -6.51 -53.91
CA LEU A 963 20.78 -5.93 -55.22
C LEU A 963 21.45 -6.95 -56.14
N ALA A 964 21.09 -6.92 -57.43
CA ALA A 964 21.65 -7.80 -58.46
C ALA A 964 21.58 -9.30 -58.10
N GLY A 965 20.52 -9.71 -57.39
CA GLY A 965 20.29 -11.10 -56.99
C GLY A 965 21.16 -11.60 -55.82
N LYS A 966 21.88 -10.71 -55.13
CA LYS A 966 22.71 -11.05 -53.96
C LYS A 966 22.22 -10.31 -52.72
N ILE A 967 22.32 -10.97 -51.56
CA ILE A 967 22.08 -10.35 -50.25
C ILE A 967 23.41 -9.99 -49.60
N ARG A 968 23.63 -8.71 -49.29
CA ARG A 968 24.90 -8.22 -48.70
C ARG A 968 24.65 -7.27 -47.55
N LEU A 969 25.56 -7.25 -46.58
CA LEU A 969 25.63 -6.17 -45.62
C LEU A 969 26.04 -4.87 -46.33
N ALA A 970 25.17 -3.87 -46.34
CA ALA A 970 25.39 -2.60 -47.03
C ALA A 970 26.10 -1.57 -46.13
N TYR A 971 25.77 -1.54 -44.84
CA TYR A 971 26.40 -0.62 -43.88
C TYR A 971 26.31 -1.14 -42.44
N VAL A 972 27.44 -1.11 -41.73
CA VAL A 972 27.53 -1.39 -40.29
C VAL A 972 27.94 -0.09 -39.59
N PRO A 973 27.11 0.43 -38.65
CA PRO A 973 27.44 1.66 -37.95
C PRO A 973 28.72 1.56 -37.12
N LEU A 974 29.57 2.59 -37.18
CA LEU A 974 30.90 2.57 -36.54
C LEU A 974 30.81 2.42 -35.02
N ALA A 975 29.82 3.08 -34.40
CA ALA A 975 29.65 3.12 -32.95
C ALA A 975 28.89 1.91 -32.39
N LYS A 976 28.45 0.97 -33.25
CA LYS A 976 27.87 -0.29 -32.79
C LYS A 976 28.94 -1.08 -32.03
N THR A 977 28.59 -1.56 -30.84
CA THR A 977 29.50 -2.27 -29.92
C THR A 977 28.89 -3.62 -29.51
N GLY A 978 29.66 -4.42 -28.77
CA GLY A 978 29.23 -5.74 -28.33
C GLY A 978 29.39 -6.80 -29.41
N ASP A 979 28.75 -7.94 -29.18
CA ASP A 979 28.77 -9.07 -30.10
C ASP A 979 27.71 -8.88 -31.19
N TYR A 980 28.06 -9.22 -32.43
CA TYR A 980 27.19 -9.03 -33.58
C TYR A 980 27.08 -10.32 -34.38
N VAL A 981 25.84 -10.75 -34.63
CA VAL A 981 25.54 -11.90 -35.48
C VAL A 981 25.12 -11.38 -36.85
N ILE A 982 25.88 -11.74 -37.88
CA ILE A 982 25.47 -11.42 -39.26
C ILE A 982 24.20 -12.25 -39.56
N PRO A 983 23.11 -11.63 -40.06
CA PRO A 983 21.88 -12.36 -40.32
C PRO A 983 22.03 -13.47 -41.35
N ASP A 984 21.31 -14.57 -41.14
CA ASP A 984 21.25 -15.69 -42.08
C ASP A 984 20.73 -15.23 -43.45
N GLY A 985 21.34 -15.78 -44.51
CA GLY A 985 21.04 -15.42 -45.89
C GLY A 985 21.95 -14.31 -46.46
N VAL A 986 22.73 -13.60 -45.64
CA VAL A 986 23.80 -12.73 -46.15
C VAL A 986 24.87 -13.58 -46.83
N GLU A 987 25.23 -13.24 -48.08
CA GLU A 987 26.15 -14.02 -48.90
C GLU A 987 27.59 -13.48 -48.89
N GLU A 988 27.79 -12.18 -48.62
CA GLU A 988 29.10 -11.52 -48.75
C GLU A 988 29.27 -10.41 -47.72
N ILE A 989 30.48 -10.33 -47.12
CA ILE A 989 30.95 -9.20 -46.32
C ILE A 989 31.81 -8.30 -47.23
N PRO A 990 31.35 -7.10 -47.62
CA PRO A 990 32.08 -6.25 -48.56
C PRO A 990 33.40 -5.67 -48.00
N THR A 991 34.21 -5.17 -48.93
CA THR A 991 35.49 -4.48 -48.67
C THR A 991 35.33 -3.37 -47.62
N ARG A 992 36.20 -3.38 -46.59
CA ARG A 992 36.22 -2.50 -45.40
C ARG A 992 34.91 -2.25 -44.65
N LEU A 993 33.88 -3.10 -44.79
CA LEU A 993 32.60 -2.88 -44.13
C LEU A 993 32.70 -2.70 -42.61
N PHE A 994 33.50 -3.54 -41.94
CA PHE A 994 33.74 -3.49 -40.49
C PHE A 994 34.99 -2.69 -40.14
N ALA A 995 35.63 -1.99 -41.07
CA ALA A 995 36.91 -1.34 -40.78
C ALA A 995 36.76 -0.26 -39.70
N ASN A 996 37.64 -0.33 -38.70
CA ASN A 996 37.61 0.51 -37.49
C ASN A 996 36.38 0.31 -36.59
N SER A 997 35.56 -0.72 -36.83
CA SER A 997 34.37 -1.01 -36.02
C SER A 997 34.68 -1.18 -34.54
N TYR A 998 33.72 -0.82 -33.69
CA TYR A 998 33.78 -0.99 -32.24
C TYR A 998 33.15 -2.32 -31.74
N ILE A 999 32.68 -3.16 -32.66
CA ILE A 999 32.17 -4.51 -32.37
C ILE A 999 33.28 -5.39 -31.77
N SER A 1000 32.94 -6.14 -30.72
CA SER A 1000 33.87 -7.02 -30.01
C SER A 1000 33.96 -8.42 -30.58
N ARG A 1001 32.87 -9.00 -31.06
CA ARG A 1001 32.86 -10.31 -31.72
C ARG A 1001 31.90 -10.33 -32.88
N VAL A 1002 32.23 -11.11 -33.91
CA VAL A 1002 31.35 -11.30 -35.06
C VAL A 1002 31.09 -12.78 -35.28
N THR A 1003 29.81 -13.15 -35.34
CA THR A 1003 29.36 -14.47 -35.78
C THR A 1003 28.99 -14.41 -37.26
N ILE A 1004 29.65 -15.22 -38.07
CA ILE A 1004 29.49 -15.29 -39.53
C ILE A 1004 28.70 -16.57 -39.86
N PRO A 1005 27.49 -16.47 -40.44
CA PRO A 1005 26.65 -17.63 -40.74
C PRO A 1005 27.22 -18.44 -41.92
N SER A 1006 26.68 -19.64 -42.12
CA SER A 1006 27.06 -20.56 -43.21
C SER A 1006 26.85 -19.94 -44.59
N SER A 1007 25.82 -19.10 -44.76
CA SER A 1007 25.46 -18.46 -46.03
C SER A 1007 26.52 -17.50 -46.57
N VAL A 1008 27.41 -16.97 -45.72
CA VAL A 1008 28.47 -16.05 -46.16
C VAL A 1008 29.53 -16.84 -46.94
N THR A 1009 29.65 -16.59 -48.23
CA THR A 1009 30.62 -17.26 -49.11
C THR A 1009 31.91 -16.47 -49.31
N ARG A 1010 31.92 -15.17 -48.99
CA ARG A 1010 33.10 -14.31 -49.20
C ARG A 1010 33.27 -13.23 -48.12
N ILE A 1011 34.50 -13.09 -47.61
CA ILE A 1011 34.96 -11.96 -46.79
C ILE A 1011 35.88 -11.09 -47.66
N GLY A 1012 35.45 -9.85 -47.94
CA GLY A 1012 36.12 -8.93 -48.84
C GLY A 1012 37.42 -8.32 -48.33
N GLU A 1013 38.14 -7.65 -49.23
CA GLU A 1013 39.44 -7.05 -48.93
C GLU A 1013 39.33 -6.06 -47.77
N ARG A 1014 40.23 -6.14 -46.78
CA ARG A 1014 40.22 -5.24 -45.61
C ARG A 1014 38.89 -5.20 -44.84
N ALA A 1015 38.02 -6.20 -44.94
CA ALA A 1015 36.69 -6.21 -44.32
C ALA A 1015 36.70 -5.75 -42.85
N PHE A 1016 37.66 -6.20 -42.04
CA PHE A 1016 37.85 -5.86 -40.62
C PHE A 1016 39.11 -5.03 -40.37
N TYR A 1017 39.56 -4.26 -41.36
CA TYR A 1017 40.80 -3.48 -41.25
C TYR A 1017 40.78 -2.53 -40.05
N SER A 1018 41.81 -2.61 -39.20
CA SER A 1018 41.97 -1.77 -38.01
C SER A 1018 40.78 -1.83 -37.01
N SER A 1019 40.04 -2.94 -36.98
CA SER A 1019 38.97 -3.20 -35.99
C SER A 1019 39.58 -3.57 -34.65
N LYS A 1020 40.10 -2.57 -33.94
CA LYS A 1020 40.90 -2.77 -32.73
C LYS A 1020 40.10 -3.35 -31.55
N ASN A 1021 38.78 -3.27 -31.54
CA ASN A 1021 37.96 -3.85 -30.48
C ASN A 1021 37.61 -5.33 -30.72
N LEU A 1022 37.86 -5.85 -31.93
CA LEU A 1022 37.54 -7.21 -32.29
C LEU A 1022 38.41 -8.19 -31.49
N LEU A 1023 37.76 -8.98 -30.64
CA LEU A 1023 38.35 -10.00 -29.77
C LEU A 1023 38.33 -11.39 -30.40
N GLY A 1024 37.33 -11.68 -31.24
CA GLY A 1024 37.12 -12.99 -31.84
C GLY A 1024 36.13 -13.00 -32.99
N ILE A 1025 36.22 -14.03 -33.82
CA ILE A 1025 35.27 -14.33 -34.89
C ILE A 1025 34.82 -15.77 -34.73
N THR A 1026 33.51 -15.96 -34.78
CA THR A 1026 32.87 -17.28 -34.76
C THR A 1026 32.30 -17.54 -36.15
N PHE A 1027 32.59 -18.70 -36.72
CA PHE A 1027 31.94 -19.16 -37.94
C PHE A 1027 30.88 -20.19 -37.55
N ALA A 1028 29.65 -20.01 -38.00
CA ALA A 1028 28.62 -21.03 -37.85
C ALA A 1028 29.04 -22.31 -38.59
N ASP A 1029 28.58 -23.45 -38.08
CA ASP A 1029 28.81 -24.75 -38.71
C ASP A 1029 28.30 -24.76 -40.15
N ALA A 1030 28.93 -25.56 -41.00
CA ALA A 1030 28.55 -25.64 -42.41
C ALA A 1030 27.15 -26.24 -42.54
N ASP A 1031 26.30 -25.64 -43.37
CA ASP A 1031 25.16 -26.35 -43.93
C ASP A 1031 25.71 -27.48 -44.78
N LEU A 1032 25.38 -28.72 -44.43
CA LEU A 1032 25.83 -29.91 -45.13
C LEU A 1032 24.74 -30.40 -46.08
N ASP A 1033 25.12 -30.78 -47.29
CA ASP A 1033 24.24 -31.53 -48.17
C ASP A 1033 24.04 -32.97 -47.66
N ALA A 1034 23.22 -33.75 -48.37
CA ALA A 1034 22.92 -35.13 -48.01
C ALA A 1034 24.18 -36.04 -47.95
N ASP A 1035 25.28 -35.62 -48.56
CA ASP A 1035 26.55 -36.34 -48.60
C ASP A 1035 27.56 -35.83 -47.55
N GLY A 1036 27.16 -34.88 -46.68
CA GLY A 1036 28.02 -34.33 -45.63
C GLY A 1036 29.05 -33.31 -46.15
N VAL A 1037 28.85 -32.79 -47.35
CA VAL A 1037 29.68 -31.76 -47.99
C VAL A 1037 29.09 -30.39 -47.71
N SER A 1038 29.95 -29.41 -47.40
CA SER A 1038 29.51 -28.03 -47.17
C SER A 1038 28.84 -27.46 -48.42
N VAL A 1039 27.59 -27.02 -48.29
CA VAL A 1039 26.80 -26.40 -49.37
C VAL A 1039 27.40 -25.06 -49.82
N PHE A 1040 28.03 -24.33 -48.89
CA PHE A 1040 28.59 -23.00 -49.14
C PHE A 1040 30.10 -22.94 -48.84
N SER A 1041 30.92 -22.75 -49.87
CA SER A 1041 32.36 -22.51 -49.73
C SER A 1041 32.65 -21.10 -49.23
N LEU A 1042 33.66 -20.93 -48.36
CA LEU A 1042 34.12 -19.64 -47.87
C LEU A 1042 35.45 -19.23 -48.52
N GLU A 1043 35.50 -18.00 -49.01
CA GLU A 1043 36.72 -17.30 -49.43
C GLU A 1043 37.04 -16.11 -48.51
N ILE A 1044 38.31 -15.93 -48.16
CA ILE A 1044 38.80 -14.76 -47.40
C ILE A 1044 39.80 -14.01 -48.26
N ALA A 1045 39.50 -12.74 -48.56
CA ALA A 1045 40.35 -11.90 -49.39
C ALA A 1045 41.52 -11.25 -48.63
N ASP A 1046 42.43 -10.64 -49.38
CA ASP A 1046 43.64 -9.99 -48.85
C ASP A 1046 43.34 -8.96 -47.75
N ARG A 1047 44.23 -8.90 -46.75
CA ARG A 1047 44.18 -7.96 -45.61
C ARG A 1047 42.86 -7.96 -44.82
N ALA A 1048 42.03 -8.99 -44.93
CA ALA A 1048 40.71 -9.03 -44.31
C ALA A 1048 40.72 -8.69 -42.81
N PHE A 1049 41.74 -9.11 -42.06
CA PHE A 1049 41.88 -8.88 -40.62
C PHE A 1049 43.07 -7.97 -40.25
N GLN A 1050 43.68 -7.30 -41.23
CA GLN A 1050 44.87 -6.49 -41.01
C GLN A 1050 44.65 -5.45 -39.89
N SER A 1051 45.59 -5.36 -38.95
CA SER A 1051 45.57 -4.46 -37.79
C SER A 1051 44.44 -4.69 -36.78
N CYS A 1052 43.85 -5.89 -36.72
CA CYS A 1052 42.96 -6.31 -35.62
C CYS A 1052 43.77 -6.61 -34.35
N SER A 1053 44.30 -5.56 -33.70
CA SER A 1053 45.31 -5.69 -32.65
C SER A 1053 44.86 -6.38 -31.35
N ASN A 1054 43.56 -6.57 -31.13
CA ASN A 1054 43.03 -7.30 -29.95
C ASN A 1054 42.47 -8.69 -30.27
N LEU A 1055 42.48 -9.11 -31.54
CA LEU A 1055 42.06 -10.45 -31.94
C LEU A 1055 43.06 -11.44 -31.36
N ARG A 1056 42.59 -12.39 -30.54
CA ARG A 1056 43.46 -13.36 -29.84
C ARG A 1056 43.51 -14.73 -30.50
N GLU A 1057 42.37 -15.18 -30.95
CA GLU A 1057 42.20 -16.50 -31.55
C GLU A 1057 41.18 -16.41 -32.69
N ILE A 1058 41.40 -17.20 -33.73
CA ILE A 1058 40.44 -17.39 -34.82
C ILE A 1058 40.37 -18.88 -35.18
N ASN A 1059 39.16 -19.40 -35.26
CA ASN A 1059 38.87 -20.79 -35.63
C ASN A 1059 38.31 -20.80 -37.05
N LEU A 1060 39.14 -21.16 -38.02
CA LEU A 1060 38.76 -21.20 -39.43
C LEU A 1060 37.85 -22.41 -39.70
N PRO A 1061 36.73 -22.24 -40.43
CA PRO A 1061 35.73 -23.30 -40.58
C PRO A 1061 36.16 -24.36 -41.61
N LYS A 1062 35.53 -25.54 -41.54
CA LYS A 1062 35.76 -26.65 -42.49
C LYS A 1062 35.54 -26.23 -43.95
N ARG A 1063 34.59 -25.31 -44.18
CA ARG A 1063 34.18 -24.81 -45.50
C ARG A 1063 35.11 -23.77 -46.14
N LEU A 1064 36.20 -23.38 -45.46
CA LEU A 1064 37.18 -22.43 -46.02
C LEU A 1064 37.97 -23.08 -47.16
N VAL A 1065 37.85 -22.51 -48.36
CA VAL A 1065 38.49 -23.04 -49.57
C VAL A 1065 39.66 -22.19 -50.07
N LYS A 1066 39.66 -20.87 -49.79
CA LYS A 1066 40.65 -19.95 -50.35
C LYS A 1066 40.96 -18.76 -49.44
N MET A 1067 42.26 -18.42 -49.33
CA MET A 1067 42.80 -17.25 -48.63
C MET A 1067 43.79 -16.49 -49.54
N GLU A 1068 43.32 -15.83 -50.60
CA GLU A 1068 44.20 -15.17 -51.59
C GLU A 1068 43.53 -13.98 -52.30
N ASP A 1069 44.32 -13.17 -53.04
CA ASP A 1069 43.82 -12.11 -53.93
C ASP A 1069 43.32 -12.65 -55.29
N GLU A 1070 42.63 -11.80 -56.07
CA GLU A 1070 42.08 -12.14 -57.39
C GLU A 1070 43.15 -12.48 -58.45
N ASN A 1071 44.43 -12.26 -58.14
CA ASN A 1071 45.56 -12.48 -59.06
C ASN A 1071 46.42 -13.70 -58.68
N ASN A 1072 45.98 -14.55 -57.73
CA ASN A 1072 46.72 -15.70 -57.21
C ASN A 1072 48.15 -15.33 -56.72
N LYS A 1073 48.34 -14.10 -56.23
CA LYS A 1073 49.59 -13.64 -55.60
C LYS A 1073 49.37 -13.50 -54.11
N SER A 1074 49.05 -14.60 -53.43
CA SER A 1074 48.79 -14.56 -51.98
C SER A 1074 50.07 -14.36 -51.17
N LEU A 1075 50.10 -13.30 -50.38
CA LEU A 1075 50.86 -13.28 -49.13
C LEU A 1075 49.82 -13.47 -48.02
N ILE A 1076 49.55 -14.71 -47.61
CA ILE A 1076 48.68 -15.02 -46.46
C ILE A 1076 49.10 -14.23 -45.20
N ALA A 1077 50.38 -13.82 -45.15
CA ALA A 1077 50.93 -12.87 -44.18
C ALA A 1077 50.15 -11.54 -44.05
N ASP A 1078 49.58 -11.03 -45.15
CA ASP A 1078 48.92 -9.73 -45.17
C ASP A 1078 47.50 -9.79 -44.57
N ILE A 1079 46.84 -10.96 -44.58
CA ILE A 1079 45.49 -11.16 -44.03
C ILE A 1079 45.45 -10.81 -42.53
N PHE A 1080 46.47 -11.24 -41.78
CA PHE A 1080 46.60 -11.03 -40.34
C PHE A 1080 47.75 -10.07 -39.97
N ASP A 1081 48.23 -9.27 -40.93
CA ASP A 1081 49.33 -8.32 -40.68
C ASP A 1081 48.95 -7.37 -39.53
N LYS A 1082 49.88 -7.16 -38.58
CA LYS A 1082 49.69 -6.34 -37.37
C LYS A 1082 48.55 -6.78 -36.43
N CYS A 1083 48.13 -8.05 -36.48
CA CYS A 1083 47.33 -8.68 -35.43
C CYS A 1083 48.21 -9.02 -34.20
N SER A 1084 48.68 -7.99 -33.49
CA SER A 1084 49.74 -8.12 -32.46
C SER A 1084 49.41 -8.98 -31.23
N LYS A 1085 48.14 -9.35 -31.01
CA LYS A 1085 47.71 -10.22 -29.90
C LYS A 1085 47.16 -11.57 -30.36
N LEU A 1086 47.22 -11.85 -31.66
CA LEU A 1086 46.80 -13.14 -32.20
C LEU A 1086 47.85 -14.17 -31.78
N VAL A 1087 47.44 -15.13 -30.95
CA VAL A 1087 48.31 -16.18 -30.41
C VAL A 1087 48.04 -17.54 -31.05
N SER A 1088 46.86 -17.73 -31.65
CA SER A 1088 46.44 -19.02 -32.20
C SER A 1088 45.50 -18.85 -33.39
N ILE A 1089 45.80 -19.56 -34.48
CA ILE A 1089 44.87 -19.84 -35.57
C ILE A 1089 44.60 -21.34 -35.56
N LYS A 1090 43.35 -21.74 -35.37
CA LYS A 1090 42.93 -23.15 -35.47
C LYS A 1090 42.15 -23.37 -36.75
N VAL A 1091 42.23 -24.57 -37.30
CA VAL A 1091 41.45 -24.98 -38.47
C VAL A 1091 40.55 -26.15 -38.06
N ALA A 1092 39.26 -26.04 -38.38
CA ALA A 1092 38.30 -27.09 -38.07
C ALA A 1092 38.68 -28.41 -38.76
N ALA A 1093 38.49 -29.52 -38.05
CA ALA A 1093 38.84 -30.86 -38.53
C ALA A 1093 38.12 -31.19 -39.85
N GLY A 1094 38.89 -31.70 -40.83
CA GLY A 1094 38.39 -32.07 -42.14
C GLY A 1094 38.32 -30.93 -43.17
N ASN A 1095 38.99 -29.79 -42.94
CA ASN A 1095 39.25 -28.81 -44.00
C ASN A 1095 40.19 -29.42 -45.07
N GLU A 1096 39.91 -29.18 -46.35
CA GLU A 1096 40.65 -29.82 -47.47
C GLU A 1096 41.92 -29.06 -47.89
N PHE A 1097 42.10 -27.81 -47.45
CA PHE A 1097 43.13 -26.89 -47.96
C PHE A 1097 44.14 -26.45 -46.89
N TYR A 1098 43.70 -26.38 -45.63
CA TYR A 1098 44.47 -25.84 -44.51
C TYR A 1098 44.41 -26.77 -43.30
N THR A 1099 45.44 -26.70 -42.47
CA THR A 1099 45.49 -27.34 -41.14
C THR A 1099 46.17 -26.39 -40.14
N ASP A 1100 46.23 -26.77 -38.88
CA ASP A 1100 47.03 -26.07 -37.89
C ASP A 1100 47.96 -27.00 -37.10
N MET A 1101 49.08 -26.45 -36.64
CA MET A 1101 50.02 -27.11 -35.75
C MET A 1101 50.32 -26.20 -34.55
N ASN A 1102 49.75 -26.52 -33.40
CA ASN A 1102 49.89 -25.73 -32.16
C ASN A 1102 49.56 -24.24 -32.35
N GLY A 1103 48.50 -23.92 -33.11
CA GLY A 1103 48.07 -22.54 -33.37
C GLY A 1103 48.78 -21.84 -34.52
N ILE A 1104 49.71 -22.51 -35.23
CA ILE A 1104 50.34 -22.03 -36.47
C ILE A 1104 49.51 -22.51 -37.66
N LEU A 1105 49.13 -21.60 -38.55
CA LEU A 1105 48.39 -21.92 -39.77
C LEU A 1105 49.31 -22.58 -40.79
N CYS A 1106 48.90 -23.75 -41.29
CA CYS A 1106 49.64 -24.55 -42.25
C CYS A 1106 48.78 -24.89 -43.49
N ASP A 1107 49.42 -25.26 -44.59
CA ASP A 1107 48.73 -25.89 -45.72
C ASP A 1107 48.35 -27.34 -45.37
N VAL A 1108 47.52 -27.98 -46.19
CA VAL A 1108 47.11 -29.39 -46.00
C VAL A 1108 48.29 -30.38 -45.94
N ASN A 1109 49.47 -29.99 -46.41
CA ASN A 1109 50.70 -30.79 -46.35
C ASN A 1109 51.55 -30.48 -45.10
N GLU A 1110 50.98 -29.79 -44.10
CA GLU A 1110 51.64 -29.39 -42.85
C GLU A 1110 52.82 -28.41 -43.05
N THR A 1111 52.86 -27.67 -44.17
CA THR A 1111 53.84 -26.59 -44.36
C THR A 1111 53.33 -25.31 -43.70
N ALA A 1112 54.10 -24.74 -42.78
CA ALA A 1112 53.74 -23.49 -42.11
C ALA A 1112 53.56 -22.33 -43.10
N ILE A 1113 52.38 -21.72 -43.10
CA ILE A 1113 52.01 -20.58 -43.96
C ILE A 1113 52.09 -19.27 -43.18
N TYR A 1114 51.59 -19.26 -41.94
CA TYR A 1114 51.56 -18.07 -41.10
C TYR A 1114 51.73 -18.44 -39.62
N CYS A 1115 52.68 -17.76 -38.98
CA CYS A 1115 52.88 -17.82 -37.53
C CYS A 1115 52.30 -16.56 -36.89
N PRO A 1116 51.35 -16.68 -35.95
CA PRO A 1116 50.87 -15.55 -35.17
C PRO A 1116 52.02 -14.83 -34.43
N LEU A 1117 51.91 -13.51 -34.28
CA LEU A 1117 52.96 -12.66 -33.68
C LEU A 1117 52.92 -12.61 -32.13
N GLY A 1118 51.78 -12.98 -31.54
CA GLY A 1118 51.44 -12.72 -30.14
C GLY A 1118 51.89 -13.77 -29.13
#